data_AF-A0A2P8HYS4-F1
#
_entry.id   AF-A0A2P8HYS4-F1
#
_cell.length_a   1.000
_cell.length_b   1.000
_cell.length_c   1.000
_cell.angle_alpha   90.00
_cell.angle_beta   90.00
_cell.angle_gamma   90.00
#
_symmetry.space_group_name_H-M   'P 1'
#
loop_
_entity.id
_entity.type
_entity.pdbx_description
1 polymer ?
#
loop_
_entity_poly.entity_id
_entity_poly.type
_entity_poly.pdbx_seq_one_letter_code
_entity_poly.pdbx_strand_id
1 'polypeptide(L)'
;MASIERTAYPQFKRNFNKNELDNVYTPKSEELKWIRSIARGPSSTLNLTVLLKCFQNLGYFPKWNDIPTTIITHIRNCLHFDDQVKIGYKNNRTLYRHYQFIREYINVRPYGKQAQSVVIHAIQQSAETMDHPADLVSVAVAELVNHSYELPAFNTLDRLARRIRRLINEQYFQNVFEQLPQEERQHIEQLLYKKEGHFYSPYNRLKQLPKKPNLSQIKEQIDLYHWLLSFGDGNRYLKGIPPVKLKHFAGQAKVLDVQEIKDFGDAKRYTLVLSLINDVQMKTRDNLATMLMKRMGNLHNAGKDELEKIRNQQREKTEHLVSTFTEVLYALEEDPHVEDAGQKIKDILESRGDVRTLLDDCEAVASYHGNNYLPLILKFFRSYRSTLFRLAETLTLTSTSQDTSVLKALGFIMKHRHRKTNWLPDDVDLTFATEQWKRTVRVKQSGEWKLHRRHLEICVFSYIAQDLKTGDICVQGSEAYADYRDQLLSWDECLPMLEGYCQEMDFPRDGEGFVKQLKAWMTQQSIEVDHTYPQKENVVTINDDGQPILKKPPKNKPGATFKRLETSIEEHMPEHHVIDMLGNVDHWVNWSRHFGTLSGSDPKLDRPQERYILNTFTHGCNLGPNQAARHMRENITPKTLSFVHQRHVTTQNLAKANQDIINAYATLDLPKRWGTGQTAAADGTQRDTYENNLLAENHIRYGGYGGIAYHHISDNYIALFSHFIPCGVWEAVYIIEGLLQNESDVQPDTLFADTQGQSTPVFALSYLLGIKLMPRIRNIKALKFYRPTKDTTYQHIDALFSDAIDWPLIETHWQDFMRVVLSIKAGKMSSPLLLRKLSNYSRKNRLYQAFRELGRVVRTVFLLFYISDMDVRKQITAETNKVEAFHGFSEWLSFGGKGIIATNDPEQQEKIIKYNELVSNALIFHNVVDLTNVLRSLSKEGYEVHDDDISHLSPYLMSHIKRFGEYIINLESTPQPVDGRLVLD
;
A
#
# COMPACT_ATOMS: atom_id res chain seq x y z
N MET A 1 5.53 29.93 8.98
CA MET A 1 4.43 30.16 8.05
C MET A 1 4.17 28.88 7.23
N ALA A 2 3.18 28.80 6.34
CA ALA A 2 3.17 27.80 5.29
C ALA A 2 4.20 28.30 4.28
N SER A 3 5.13 27.44 3.89
CA SER A 3 6.03 27.80 2.79
C SER A 3 5.21 27.91 1.52
N ILE A 4 5.44 28.97 0.73
CA ILE A 4 4.77 29.18 -0.57
C ILE A 4 4.99 27.98 -1.49
N GLU A 5 6.16 27.35 -1.40
CA GLU A 5 6.57 26.16 -2.16
C GLU A 5 5.71 24.92 -1.83
N ARG A 6 4.98 24.91 -0.71
CA ARG A 6 4.12 23.78 -0.31
C ARG A 6 2.69 23.90 -0.82
N THR A 7 2.35 24.99 -1.50
CA THR A 7 0.99 25.32 -1.91
C THR A 7 0.84 25.24 -3.42
N ALA A 8 -0.39 25.10 -3.92
CA ALA A 8 -0.68 25.24 -5.35
C ALA A 8 -0.58 26.69 -5.85
N TYR A 9 -0.04 27.62 -5.04
CA TYR A 9 0.16 29.00 -5.44
C TYR A 9 1.19 29.08 -6.57
N PRO A 10 0.84 29.63 -7.75
CA PRO A 10 1.72 29.65 -8.91
C PRO A 10 3.01 30.40 -8.63
N GLN A 11 4.14 29.84 -9.09
CA GLN A 11 5.46 30.45 -8.99
C GLN A 11 6.23 30.25 -10.29
N PHE A 12 7.23 31.11 -10.52
CA PHE A 12 8.23 30.81 -11.53
C PHE A 12 9.00 29.56 -11.11
N LYS A 13 9.20 28.64 -12.06
CA LYS A 13 10.08 27.51 -11.84
C LYS A 13 11.51 28.02 -11.59
N ARG A 14 12.27 27.32 -10.75
CA ARG A 14 13.68 27.66 -10.49
C ARG A 14 14.53 27.53 -11.76
N ASN A 15 14.21 26.55 -12.59
CA ASN A 15 14.84 26.29 -13.88
C ASN A 15 13.77 26.14 -14.97
N PHE A 16 14.07 26.61 -16.18
CA PHE A 16 13.21 26.46 -17.35
C PHE A 16 13.94 25.64 -18.39
N ASN A 17 13.29 24.58 -18.88
CA ASN A 17 13.76 23.91 -20.09
C ASN A 17 13.25 24.67 -21.33
N LYS A 18 13.87 24.42 -22.50
CA LYS A 18 13.52 25.11 -23.73
C LYS A 18 12.07 24.83 -24.19
N ASN A 19 11.58 23.61 -24.01
CA ASN A 19 10.18 23.23 -24.34
C ASN A 19 9.15 24.04 -23.54
N GLU A 20 9.41 24.28 -22.26
CA GLU A 20 8.52 25.03 -21.38
C GLU A 20 8.50 26.51 -21.77
N LEU A 21 9.66 27.08 -22.08
CA LEU A 21 9.74 28.44 -22.64
C LEU A 21 8.95 28.54 -23.94
N ASP A 22 9.13 27.56 -24.83
CA ASP A 22 8.45 27.48 -26.12
C ASP A 22 6.92 27.36 -25.96
N ASN A 23 6.44 26.47 -25.08
CA ASN A 23 5.01 26.19 -24.92
C ASN A 23 4.25 27.25 -24.13
N VAL A 24 4.87 27.82 -23.08
CA VAL A 24 4.17 28.70 -22.12
C VAL A 24 4.40 30.16 -22.46
N TYR A 25 5.65 30.54 -22.80
CA TYR A 25 6.06 31.94 -22.88
C TYR A 25 6.13 32.47 -24.32
N THR A 26 5.96 31.64 -25.34
CA THR A 26 5.90 32.10 -26.73
C THR A 26 4.56 32.78 -27.03
N PRO A 27 4.56 34.06 -27.49
CA PRO A 27 3.34 34.78 -27.81
C PRO A 27 2.65 34.24 -29.07
N LYS A 28 1.34 34.01 -28.95
CA LYS A 28 0.50 33.56 -30.07
C LYS A 28 0.24 34.71 -31.03
N SER A 29 -0.04 34.39 -32.30
CA SER A 29 -0.28 35.41 -33.33
C SER A 29 -1.44 36.36 -33.00
N GLU A 30 -2.49 35.87 -32.33
CA GLU A 30 -3.63 36.68 -31.87
C GLU A 30 -3.24 37.66 -30.76
N GLU A 31 -2.45 37.19 -29.78
CA GLU A 31 -1.93 38.01 -28.68
C GLU A 31 -1.05 39.14 -29.22
N LEU A 32 -0.20 38.86 -30.21
CA LEU A 32 0.66 39.88 -30.84
C LEU A 32 -0.16 40.95 -31.57
N LYS A 33 -1.26 40.57 -32.25
CA LYS A 33 -2.17 41.54 -32.87
C LYS A 33 -2.81 42.44 -31.82
N TRP A 34 -3.29 41.86 -30.72
CA TRP A 34 -3.88 42.61 -29.61
C TRP A 34 -2.87 43.56 -28.96
N ILE A 35 -1.66 43.08 -28.63
CA ILE A 35 -0.59 43.91 -28.01
C ILE A 35 -0.24 45.10 -28.90
N ARG A 36 -0.12 44.91 -30.22
CA ARG A 36 0.19 46.00 -31.17
C ARG A 36 -0.91 47.05 -31.28
N SER A 37 -2.16 46.71 -30.95
CA SER A 37 -3.27 47.67 -30.91
C SER A 37 -3.22 48.61 -29.70
N ILE A 38 -2.53 48.20 -28.62
CA ILE A 38 -2.48 48.91 -27.33
C ILE A 38 -1.13 49.61 -27.12
N ALA A 39 -0.04 48.86 -27.24
CA ALA A 39 1.31 49.34 -26.93
C ALA A 39 1.97 49.95 -28.16
N ARG A 40 2.48 51.19 -28.03
CA ARG A 40 3.24 51.88 -29.08
C ARG A 40 4.73 51.94 -28.71
N GLY A 41 5.57 51.39 -29.57
CA GLY A 41 7.03 51.40 -29.46
C GLY A 41 7.64 50.14 -28.81
N PRO A 42 8.91 49.81 -29.12
CA PRO A 42 9.50 48.50 -28.80
C PRO A 42 9.47 48.13 -27.30
N SER A 43 9.80 49.08 -26.42
CA SER A 43 9.81 48.87 -24.97
C SER A 43 8.42 48.62 -24.39
N SER A 44 7.39 49.34 -24.87
CA SER A 44 6.01 49.16 -24.40
C SER A 44 5.45 47.80 -24.85
N THR A 45 5.74 47.40 -26.10
CA THR A 45 5.35 46.09 -26.65
C THR A 45 6.01 44.94 -25.90
N LEU A 46 7.33 45.00 -25.66
CA LEU A 46 8.05 43.98 -24.89
C LEU A 46 7.49 43.87 -23.46
N ASN A 47 7.32 45.00 -22.76
CA ASN A 47 6.81 45.04 -21.41
C ASN A 47 5.36 44.50 -21.29
N LEU A 48 4.48 44.81 -22.24
CA LEU A 48 3.10 44.30 -22.25
C LEU A 48 3.07 42.79 -22.54
N THR A 49 3.92 42.31 -23.47
CA THR A 49 4.03 40.88 -23.80
C THR A 49 4.52 40.08 -22.60
N VAL A 50 5.57 40.54 -21.91
CA VAL A 50 6.10 39.90 -20.71
C VAL A 50 5.04 39.83 -19.63
N LEU A 51 4.35 40.95 -19.33
CA LEU A 51 3.27 40.94 -18.33
C LEU A 51 2.13 40.01 -18.70
N LEU A 52 1.70 39.99 -19.97
CA LEU A 52 0.63 39.10 -20.43
C LEU A 52 0.99 37.64 -20.20
N LYS A 53 2.19 37.22 -20.63
CA LYS A 53 2.66 35.85 -20.47
C LYS A 53 2.87 35.45 -19.02
N CYS A 54 3.46 36.34 -18.22
CA CYS A 54 3.59 36.10 -16.79
C CYS A 54 2.21 35.97 -16.11
N PHE A 55 1.24 36.80 -16.47
CA PHE A 55 -0.11 36.72 -15.89
C PHE A 55 -0.86 35.46 -16.34
N GLN A 56 -0.76 35.05 -17.60
CA GLN A 56 -1.37 33.81 -18.10
C GLN A 56 -0.84 32.58 -17.35
N ASN A 57 0.46 32.58 -17.00
CA ASN A 57 1.06 31.48 -16.25
C ASN A 57 0.81 31.55 -14.74
N LEU A 58 0.82 32.75 -14.14
CA LEU A 58 0.78 32.92 -12.68
C LEU A 58 -0.59 33.27 -12.10
N GLY A 59 -1.51 33.84 -12.89
CA GLY A 59 -2.79 34.37 -12.41
C GLY A 59 -2.69 35.64 -11.55
N TYR A 60 -1.50 36.25 -11.44
CA TYR A 60 -1.26 37.54 -10.79
C TYR A 60 -0.13 38.31 -11.48
N PHE A 61 0.00 39.60 -11.19
CA PHE A 61 1.10 40.42 -11.71
C PHE A 61 2.35 40.33 -10.81
N PRO A 62 3.45 39.68 -11.24
CA PRO A 62 4.68 39.60 -10.45
C PRO A 62 5.39 40.97 -10.39
N LYS A 63 6.28 41.14 -9.41
CA LYS A 63 7.18 42.31 -9.42
C LYS A 63 8.21 42.12 -10.53
N TRP A 64 8.64 43.22 -11.15
CA TRP A 64 9.62 43.20 -12.24
C TRP A 64 10.93 42.49 -11.89
N ASN A 65 11.43 42.69 -10.67
CA ASN A 65 12.68 42.08 -10.22
C ASN A 65 12.55 40.56 -9.98
N ASP A 66 11.33 40.05 -9.87
CA ASP A 66 11.07 38.64 -9.60
C ASP A 66 10.90 37.84 -10.91
N ILE A 67 10.87 38.51 -12.07
CA ILE A 67 10.72 37.86 -13.39
C ILE A 67 12.08 37.32 -13.85
N PRO A 68 12.22 36.00 -14.09
CA PRO A 68 13.44 35.41 -14.60
C PRO A 68 13.93 36.05 -15.90
N THR A 69 15.23 36.34 -15.96
CA THR A 69 15.88 36.91 -17.15
C THR A 69 15.75 35.99 -18.36
N THR A 70 15.73 34.67 -18.15
CA THR A 70 15.51 33.66 -19.20
C THR A 70 14.19 33.84 -19.94
N ILE A 71 13.08 34.08 -19.22
CA ILE A 71 11.76 34.37 -19.83
C ILE A 71 11.82 35.65 -20.65
N ILE A 72 12.45 36.68 -20.10
CA ILE A 72 12.53 37.99 -20.78
C ILE A 72 13.35 37.86 -22.08
N THR A 73 14.49 37.17 -22.03
CA THR A 73 15.34 36.92 -23.20
C THR A 73 14.61 36.06 -24.24
N HIS A 74 13.87 35.03 -23.82
CA HIS A 74 13.05 34.21 -24.73
C HIS A 74 12.02 35.05 -25.48
N ILE A 75 11.21 35.83 -24.75
CA ILE A 75 10.17 36.69 -25.34
C ILE A 75 10.81 37.75 -26.24
N ARG A 76 11.97 38.32 -25.86
CA ARG A 76 12.71 39.27 -26.70
C ARG A 76 13.11 38.64 -28.03
N ASN A 77 13.63 37.41 -28.00
CA ASN A 77 14.01 36.67 -29.20
C ASN A 77 12.80 36.37 -30.09
N CYS A 78 11.66 35.96 -29.51
CA CYS A 78 10.41 35.76 -30.26
C CYS A 78 9.89 37.03 -30.94
N LEU A 79 10.14 38.21 -30.36
CA LEU A 79 9.72 39.49 -30.91
C LEU A 79 10.75 40.12 -31.87
N HIS A 80 11.92 39.49 -32.05
CA HIS A 80 13.04 40.00 -32.84
C HIS A 80 13.52 41.40 -32.41
N PHE A 81 13.54 41.66 -31.09
CA PHE A 81 14.05 42.93 -30.54
C PHE A 81 15.51 42.81 -30.09
N ASP A 82 16.24 43.92 -30.21
CA ASP A 82 17.64 44.06 -29.76
C ASP A 82 17.71 44.17 -28.22
N ASP A 83 18.84 43.75 -27.63
CA ASP A 83 19.13 43.85 -26.20
C ASP A 83 19.18 45.30 -25.68
N GLN A 84 19.32 46.29 -26.56
CA GLN A 84 19.23 47.71 -26.20
C GLN A 84 17.82 48.16 -25.76
N VAL A 85 16.77 47.38 -26.06
CA VAL A 85 15.39 47.71 -25.66
C VAL A 85 15.21 47.52 -24.15
N LYS A 86 15.18 48.64 -23.41
CA LYS A 86 15.02 48.64 -21.95
C LYS A 86 13.66 48.08 -21.52
N ILE A 87 13.72 47.19 -20.54
CA ILE A 87 12.61 46.57 -19.81
C ILE A 87 12.23 47.42 -18.59
N GLY A 88 10.96 47.38 -18.21
CA GLY A 88 10.41 48.13 -17.07
C GLY A 88 9.70 49.43 -17.47
N TYR A 89 8.89 49.96 -16.54
CA TYR A 89 8.05 51.14 -16.76
C TYR A 89 8.65 52.37 -16.11
N LYS A 90 8.74 53.48 -16.87
CA LYS A 90 9.15 54.79 -16.32
C LYS A 90 8.05 55.47 -15.49
N ASN A 91 6.78 55.12 -15.71
CA ASN A 91 5.63 55.71 -15.03
C ASN A 91 4.62 54.61 -14.63
N ASN A 92 4.24 54.59 -13.35
CA ASN A 92 3.25 53.66 -12.80
C ASN A 92 1.87 53.77 -13.48
N ARG A 93 1.50 54.94 -14.02
CA ARG A 93 0.22 55.12 -14.72
C ARG A 93 0.09 54.23 -15.95
N THR A 94 1.18 54.02 -16.69
CA THR A 94 1.19 53.14 -17.87
C THR A 94 1.15 51.67 -17.46
N LEU A 95 1.85 51.31 -16.37
CA LEU A 95 1.82 49.97 -15.78
C LEU A 95 0.39 49.56 -15.38
N TYR A 96 -0.31 50.41 -14.62
CA TYR A 96 -1.68 50.14 -14.18
C TYR A 96 -2.69 50.10 -15.34
N ARG A 97 -2.47 50.87 -16.41
CA ARG A 97 -3.26 50.74 -17.64
C ARG A 97 -3.06 49.39 -18.31
N HIS A 98 -1.82 48.92 -18.40
CA HIS A 98 -1.53 47.60 -18.96
C HIS A 98 -2.14 46.47 -18.11
N TYR A 99 -2.16 46.60 -16.78
CA TYR A 99 -2.88 45.64 -15.91
C TYR A 99 -4.38 45.60 -16.23
N GLN A 100 -5.01 46.76 -16.42
CA GLN A 100 -6.42 46.82 -16.77
C GLN A 100 -6.69 46.15 -18.13
N PHE A 101 -5.89 46.46 -19.15
CA PHE A 101 -6.03 45.85 -20.47
C PHE A 101 -5.84 44.33 -20.44
N ILE A 102 -4.86 43.83 -19.69
CA ILE A 102 -4.65 42.38 -19.55
C ILE A 102 -5.84 41.71 -18.87
N ARG A 103 -6.39 42.31 -17.80
CA ARG A 103 -7.60 41.79 -17.12
C ARG A 103 -8.81 41.72 -18.06
N GLU A 104 -9.02 42.75 -18.86
CA GLU A 104 -10.09 42.80 -19.86
C GLU A 104 -9.91 41.74 -20.95
N TYR A 105 -8.66 41.53 -21.42
CA TYR A 105 -8.35 40.53 -22.46
C TYR A 105 -8.51 39.08 -21.98
N ILE A 106 -8.06 38.78 -20.75
CA ILE A 106 -8.15 37.42 -20.17
C ILE A 106 -9.51 37.19 -19.49
N ASN A 107 -10.34 38.23 -19.36
CA ASN A 107 -11.63 38.20 -18.65
C ASN A 107 -11.52 37.82 -17.16
N VAL A 108 -10.55 38.43 -16.47
CA VAL A 108 -10.28 38.17 -15.04
C VAL A 108 -10.63 39.38 -14.19
N ARG A 109 -11.34 39.14 -13.08
CA ARG A 109 -11.75 40.17 -12.13
C ARG A 109 -10.66 40.42 -11.07
N PRO A 110 -10.39 41.67 -10.66
CA PRO A 110 -9.41 41.94 -9.63
C PRO A 110 -9.84 41.37 -8.27
N TYR A 111 -8.87 40.99 -7.44
CA TYR A 111 -9.16 40.54 -6.07
C TYR A 111 -9.76 41.67 -5.24
N GLY A 112 -10.97 41.46 -4.71
CA GLY A 112 -11.72 42.42 -3.91
C GLY A 112 -12.59 41.75 -2.84
N LYS A 113 -13.56 42.49 -2.27
CA LYS A 113 -14.40 41.99 -1.16
C LYS A 113 -15.20 40.73 -1.53
N GLN A 114 -15.73 40.64 -2.75
CA GLN A 114 -16.47 39.48 -3.23
C GLN A 114 -15.56 38.25 -3.35
N ALA A 115 -14.39 38.38 -4.00
CA ALA A 115 -13.39 37.32 -4.08
C ALA A 115 -12.95 36.83 -2.69
N GLN A 116 -12.72 37.76 -1.75
CA GLN A 116 -12.38 37.43 -0.38
C GLN A 116 -13.49 36.64 0.34
N SER A 117 -14.77 36.97 0.11
CA SER A 117 -15.88 36.22 0.71
C SER A 117 -15.99 34.78 0.20
N VAL A 118 -15.77 34.58 -1.11
CA VAL A 118 -15.73 33.24 -1.74
C VAL A 118 -14.62 32.40 -1.11
N VAL A 119 -13.41 32.97 -1.02
CA VAL A 119 -12.26 32.29 -0.40
C VAL A 119 -12.49 31.97 1.07
N ILE A 120 -13.09 32.88 1.85
CA ILE A 120 -13.39 32.63 3.26
C ILE A 120 -14.34 31.44 3.39
N HIS A 121 -15.40 31.39 2.58
CA HIS A 121 -16.39 30.31 2.63
C HIS A 121 -15.77 28.96 2.25
N ALA A 122 -15.00 28.92 1.15
CA ALA A 122 -14.33 27.71 0.69
C ALA A 122 -13.33 27.18 1.73
N ILE A 123 -12.48 28.06 2.29
CA ILE A 123 -11.54 27.66 3.34
C ILE A 123 -12.26 27.21 4.60
N GLN A 124 -13.39 27.84 4.98
CA GLN A 124 -14.17 27.39 6.16
C GLN A 124 -14.65 25.95 5.98
N GLN A 125 -15.30 25.64 4.86
CA GLN A 125 -15.79 24.29 4.56
C GLN A 125 -14.65 23.27 4.53
N SER A 126 -13.51 23.60 3.90
CA SER A 126 -12.38 22.68 3.85
C SER A 126 -11.64 22.56 5.19
N ALA A 127 -11.56 23.62 5.99
CA ALA A 127 -10.84 23.60 7.27
C ALA A 127 -11.58 22.83 8.38
N GLU A 128 -12.87 22.55 8.20
CA GLU A 128 -13.61 21.61 9.05
C GLU A 128 -12.99 20.20 9.00
N THR A 129 -12.56 19.75 7.82
CA THR A 129 -12.04 18.40 7.57
C THR A 129 -10.51 18.36 7.45
N MET A 130 -9.88 19.36 6.81
CA MET A 130 -8.44 19.46 6.56
C MET A 130 -7.72 20.29 7.63
N ASP A 131 -6.50 19.90 8.00
CA ASP A 131 -5.69 20.64 8.99
C ASP A 131 -4.37 21.22 8.46
N HIS A 132 -3.95 20.87 7.25
CA HIS A 132 -2.70 21.39 6.71
C HIS A 132 -2.92 22.76 6.05
N PRO A 133 -2.25 23.85 6.49
CA PRO A 133 -2.46 25.19 5.94
C PRO A 133 -2.17 25.31 4.45
N ALA A 134 -1.24 24.50 3.95
CA ALA A 134 -0.88 24.52 2.54
C ALA A 134 -2.04 24.06 1.64
N ASP A 135 -2.78 23.03 2.09
CA ASP A 135 -3.93 22.50 1.37
C ASP A 135 -5.08 23.53 1.37
N LEU A 136 -5.29 24.24 2.48
CA LEU A 136 -6.27 25.33 2.56
C LEU A 136 -5.94 26.50 1.60
N VAL A 137 -4.65 26.81 1.43
CA VAL A 137 -4.24 27.79 0.43
C VAL A 137 -4.46 27.26 -0.98
N SER A 138 -4.20 25.97 -1.24
CA SER A 138 -4.48 25.36 -2.54
C SER A 138 -5.97 25.39 -2.89
N VAL A 139 -6.86 25.11 -1.94
CA VAL A 139 -8.32 25.28 -2.11
C VAL A 139 -8.66 26.72 -2.45
N ALA A 140 -8.09 27.68 -1.74
CA ALA A 140 -8.31 29.10 -2.01
C ALA A 140 -7.88 29.51 -3.42
N VAL A 141 -6.75 29.00 -3.90
CA VAL A 141 -6.25 29.25 -5.26
C VAL A 141 -7.19 28.64 -6.29
N ALA A 142 -7.57 27.36 -6.13
CA ALA A 142 -8.49 26.68 -7.04
C ALA A 142 -9.83 27.43 -7.17
N GLU A 143 -10.38 27.89 -6.05
CA GLU A 143 -11.66 28.60 -6.05
C GLU A 143 -11.58 29.98 -6.71
N LEU A 144 -10.46 30.70 -6.51
CA LEU A 144 -10.24 31.97 -7.21
C LEU A 144 -10.11 31.76 -8.72
N VAL A 145 -9.40 30.72 -9.15
CA VAL A 145 -9.24 30.38 -10.57
C VAL A 145 -10.58 29.97 -11.19
N ASN A 146 -11.36 29.11 -10.53
CA ASN A 146 -12.68 28.68 -10.98
C ASN A 146 -13.65 29.86 -11.20
N HIS A 147 -13.60 30.87 -10.32
CA HIS A 147 -14.41 32.08 -10.42
C HIS A 147 -13.76 33.21 -11.24
N SER A 148 -12.63 32.95 -11.91
CA SER A 148 -11.90 33.91 -12.76
C SER A 148 -11.49 35.19 -12.01
N TYR A 149 -10.97 35.05 -10.79
CA TYR A 149 -10.38 36.14 -10.01
C TYR A 149 -8.85 36.13 -10.10
N GLU A 150 -8.26 37.33 -10.06
CA GLU A 150 -6.81 37.52 -9.90
C GLU A 150 -6.36 37.01 -8.52
N LEU A 151 -5.22 36.32 -8.48
CA LEU A 151 -4.66 35.83 -7.22
C LEU A 151 -4.04 37.00 -6.43
N PRO A 152 -4.41 37.20 -5.14
CA PRO A 152 -3.73 38.16 -4.30
C PRO A 152 -2.37 37.61 -3.88
N ALA A 153 -1.48 38.49 -3.40
CA ALA A 153 -0.18 38.06 -2.88
C ALA A 153 -0.33 36.90 -1.87
N PHE A 154 0.53 35.88 -2.00
CA PHE A 154 0.51 34.66 -1.18
C PHE A 154 0.29 34.91 0.32
N ASN A 155 1.02 35.88 0.90
CA ASN A 155 0.89 36.25 2.31
C ASN A 155 -0.53 36.66 2.73
N THR A 156 -1.38 37.06 1.79
CA THR A 156 -2.80 37.37 2.04
C THR A 156 -3.60 36.09 2.24
N LEU A 157 -3.47 35.12 1.31
CA LEU A 157 -4.14 33.82 1.40
C LEU A 157 -3.63 33.03 2.60
N ASP A 158 -2.31 32.99 2.80
CA ASP A 158 -1.68 32.30 3.91
C ASP A 158 -2.14 32.83 5.28
N ARG A 159 -2.21 34.16 5.45
CA ARG A 159 -2.74 34.78 6.68
C ARG A 159 -4.21 34.44 6.88
N LEU A 160 -5.01 34.44 5.82
CA LEU A 160 -6.44 34.17 5.87
C LEU A 160 -6.71 32.69 6.21
N ALA A 161 -6.04 31.76 5.53
CA ALA A 161 -6.09 30.33 5.79
C ALA A 161 -5.70 30.00 7.23
N ARG A 162 -4.60 30.60 7.74
CA ARG A 162 -4.21 30.43 9.15
C ARG A 162 -5.24 30.95 10.12
N ARG A 163 -5.78 32.13 9.87
CA ARG A 163 -6.77 32.74 10.76
C ARG A 163 -8.02 31.86 10.85
N ILE A 164 -8.55 31.42 9.71
CA ILE A 164 -9.75 30.57 9.67
C ILE A 164 -9.49 29.22 10.34
N ARG A 165 -8.38 28.56 9.98
CA ARG A 165 -7.97 27.29 10.61
C ARG A 165 -7.84 27.44 12.14
N ARG A 166 -7.18 28.50 12.59
CA ARG A 166 -6.99 28.77 14.02
C ARG A 166 -8.34 28.91 14.72
N LEU A 167 -9.28 29.67 14.13
CA LEU A 167 -10.62 29.86 14.69
C LEU A 167 -11.39 28.54 14.80
N ILE A 168 -11.38 27.73 13.74
CA ILE A 168 -12.07 26.42 13.73
C ILE A 168 -11.46 25.46 14.75
N ASN A 169 -10.12 25.37 14.79
CA ASN A 169 -9.44 24.49 15.75
C ASN A 169 -9.63 24.99 17.19
N GLU A 170 -9.57 26.30 17.45
CA GLU A 170 -9.88 26.87 18.76
C GLU A 170 -11.34 26.58 19.16
N GLN A 171 -12.30 26.66 18.24
CA GLN A 171 -13.68 26.28 18.50
C GLN A 171 -13.81 24.80 18.89
N TYR A 172 -13.15 23.89 18.18
CA TYR A 172 -13.12 22.48 18.57
C TYR A 172 -12.50 22.29 19.96
N PHE A 173 -11.35 22.93 20.23
CA PHE A 173 -10.67 22.81 21.51
C PHE A 173 -11.51 23.35 22.67
N GLN A 174 -12.20 24.47 22.47
CA GLN A 174 -13.07 25.05 23.50
C GLN A 174 -14.32 24.22 23.72
N ASN A 175 -14.98 23.73 22.65
CA ASN A 175 -16.14 22.85 22.78
C ASN A 175 -15.82 21.59 23.60
N VAL A 176 -14.65 20.97 23.34
CA VAL A 176 -14.17 19.82 24.11
C VAL A 176 -13.90 20.23 25.55
N PHE A 177 -13.19 21.33 25.76
CA PHE A 177 -12.87 21.82 27.10
C PHE A 177 -14.13 22.07 27.93
N GLU A 178 -15.11 22.82 27.41
CA GLU A 178 -16.37 23.15 28.08
C GLU A 178 -17.20 21.92 28.46
N GLN A 179 -17.18 20.86 27.63
CA GLN A 179 -17.90 19.62 27.90
C GLN A 179 -17.18 18.69 28.89
N LEU A 180 -15.86 18.85 29.08
CA LEU A 180 -15.05 18.04 29.97
C LEU A 180 -15.22 18.46 31.44
N PRO A 181 -15.73 17.60 32.33
CA PRO A 181 -15.84 17.90 33.76
C PRO A 181 -14.47 18.11 34.41
N GLN A 182 -14.42 18.91 35.49
CA GLN A 182 -13.16 19.21 36.19
C GLN A 182 -12.43 17.96 36.71
N GLU A 183 -13.17 16.96 37.19
CA GLU A 183 -12.59 15.69 37.66
C GLU A 183 -11.85 14.94 36.55
N GLU A 184 -12.44 14.88 35.35
CA GLU A 184 -11.80 14.23 34.20
C GLU A 184 -10.60 15.02 33.69
N ARG A 185 -10.67 16.36 33.70
CA ARG A 185 -9.51 17.21 33.35
C ARG A 185 -8.33 16.93 34.28
N GLN A 186 -8.57 16.82 35.59
CA GLN A 186 -7.54 16.48 36.56
C GLN A 186 -6.99 15.06 36.32
N HIS A 187 -7.86 14.10 35.99
CA HIS A 187 -7.43 12.74 35.68
C HIS A 187 -6.52 12.68 34.45
N ILE A 188 -6.84 13.42 33.39
CA ILE A 188 -6.01 13.54 32.19
C ILE A 188 -4.69 14.26 32.51
N GLU A 189 -4.73 15.32 33.32
CA GLU A 189 -3.54 16.10 33.67
C GLU A 189 -2.51 15.29 34.46
N GLN A 190 -2.96 14.39 35.33
CA GLN A 190 -2.09 13.46 36.07
C GLN A 190 -1.22 12.58 35.15
N LEU A 191 -1.61 12.37 33.89
CA LEU A 191 -0.78 11.65 32.90
C LEU A 191 0.53 12.37 32.58
N LEU A 192 0.55 13.70 32.71
CA LEU A 192 1.67 14.55 32.35
C LEU A 192 2.69 14.71 33.50
N TYR A 193 2.44 14.12 34.66
CA TYR A 193 3.33 14.17 35.81
C TYR A 193 3.91 12.79 36.10
N LYS A 194 5.15 12.76 36.57
CA LYS A 194 5.80 11.52 36.99
C LYS A 194 5.21 11.09 38.34
N LYS A 195 4.92 9.79 38.48
CA LYS A 195 4.59 9.20 39.78
C LYS A 195 5.89 8.93 40.54
N GLU A 196 5.86 9.01 41.87
CA GLU A 196 7.03 8.68 42.70
C GLU A 196 7.53 7.26 42.39
N GLY A 197 8.85 7.11 42.27
CA GLY A 197 9.50 5.85 41.89
C GLY A 197 9.49 5.50 40.39
N HIS A 198 8.88 6.31 39.51
CA HIS A 198 8.87 6.09 38.07
C HIS A 198 9.73 7.09 37.29
N PHE A 199 10.56 6.59 36.37
CA PHE A 199 11.41 7.42 35.50
C PHE A 199 10.62 8.24 34.47
N TYR A 200 9.46 7.73 34.04
CA TYR A 200 8.63 8.28 32.97
C TYR A 200 7.20 8.57 33.48
N SER A 201 6.53 9.55 32.88
CA SER A 201 5.13 9.82 33.19
C SER A 201 4.20 8.77 32.53
N PRO A 202 2.98 8.57 33.05
CA PRO A 202 1.99 7.68 32.45
C PRO A 202 1.67 8.03 30.98
N TYR A 203 1.85 9.27 30.56
CA TYR A 203 1.73 9.69 29.15
C TYR A 203 2.60 8.85 28.20
N ASN A 204 3.82 8.47 28.60
CA ASN A 204 4.68 7.63 27.76
C ASN A 204 4.11 6.22 27.57
N ARG A 205 3.26 5.73 28.49
CA ARG A 205 2.58 4.44 28.35
C ARG A 205 1.59 4.44 27.18
N LEU A 206 0.95 5.58 26.89
CA LEU A 206 0.05 5.73 25.72
C LEU A 206 0.78 5.51 24.39
N LYS A 207 2.09 5.70 24.36
CA LYS A 207 2.93 5.62 23.15
C LYS A 207 3.57 4.25 22.95
N GLN A 208 3.39 3.32 23.91
CA GLN A 208 4.03 2.01 23.85
C GLN A 208 3.32 1.11 22.83
N LEU A 209 4.12 0.42 22.03
CA LEU A 209 3.65 -0.52 21.03
C LEU A 209 3.43 -1.91 21.64
N PRO A 210 2.46 -2.68 21.12
CA PRO A 210 2.24 -4.06 21.57
C PRO A 210 3.42 -4.96 21.20
N LYS A 211 3.79 -5.85 22.12
CA LYS A 211 4.83 -6.87 21.90
C LYS A 211 4.24 -8.19 21.38
N LYS A 212 5.08 -9.23 21.25
CA LYS A 212 4.65 -10.58 20.83
C LYS A 212 3.46 -11.09 21.67
N PRO A 213 2.49 -11.83 21.08
CA PRO A 213 1.28 -12.33 21.75
C PRO A 213 1.57 -13.54 22.68
N ASN A 214 2.42 -13.33 23.68
CA ASN A 214 2.64 -14.31 24.75
C ASN A 214 1.68 -14.06 25.93
N LEU A 215 1.57 -15.03 26.85
CA LEU A 215 0.60 -14.96 27.96
C LEU A 215 0.74 -13.69 28.80
N SER A 216 1.98 -13.29 29.10
CA SER A 216 2.28 -12.10 29.92
C SER A 216 1.87 -10.81 29.20
N GLN A 217 2.23 -10.69 27.92
CA GLN A 217 1.95 -9.51 27.09
C GLN A 217 0.46 -9.36 26.77
N ILE A 218 -0.28 -10.46 26.58
CA ILE A 218 -1.74 -10.38 26.43
C ILE A 218 -2.37 -9.84 27.72
N LYS A 219 -1.91 -10.29 28.89
CA LYS A 219 -2.40 -9.74 30.18
C LYS A 219 -2.08 -8.26 30.31
N GLU A 220 -0.84 -7.87 30.02
CA GLU A 220 -0.38 -6.47 30.03
C GLU A 220 -1.22 -5.59 29.10
N GLN A 221 -1.58 -6.08 27.91
CA GLN A 221 -2.43 -5.36 26.96
C GLN A 221 -3.88 -5.24 27.43
N ILE A 222 -4.43 -6.29 28.07
CA ILE A 222 -5.77 -6.20 28.67
C ILE A 222 -5.76 -5.23 29.86
N ASP A 223 -4.72 -5.24 30.70
CA ASP A 223 -4.58 -4.32 31.83
C ASP A 223 -4.41 -2.87 31.34
N LEU A 224 -3.67 -2.67 30.25
CA LEU A 224 -3.58 -1.38 29.56
C LEU A 224 -4.97 -0.93 29.09
N TYR A 225 -5.75 -1.82 28.46
CA TYR A 225 -7.09 -1.50 27.99
C TYR A 225 -8.03 -1.10 29.14
N HIS A 226 -8.05 -1.85 30.24
CA HIS A 226 -8.85 -1.48 31.42
C HIS A 226 -8.40 -0.15 32.03
N TRP A 227 -7.10 0.13 32.06
CA TRP A 227 -6.59 1.44 32.46
C TRP A 227 -7.03 2.55 31.50
N LEU A 228 -7.06 2.31 30.18
CA LEU A 228 -7.57 3.29 29.23
C LEU A 228 -9.07 3.54 29.40
N LEU A 229 -9.85 2.52 29.77
CA LEU A 229 -11.28 2.66 30.05
C LEU A 229 -11.55 3.51 31.31
N SER A 230 -10.58 3.69 32.21
CA SER A 230 -10.77 4.57 33.38
C SER A 230 -10.89 6.05 33.00
N PHE A 231 -10.48 6.43 31.78
CA PHE A 231 -10.67 7.77 31.23
C PHE A 231 -12.04 7.95 30.55
N GLY A 232 -12.91 6.93 30.60
CA GLY A 232 -14.24 6.96 29.98
C GLY A 232 -14.22 6.75 28.46
N ASP A 233 -15.38 6.95 27.85
CA ASP A 233 -15.54 6.91 26.39
C ASP A 233 -15.17 8.28 25.81
N GLY A 234 -13.94 8.41 25.32
CA GLY A 234 -13.43 9.65 24.74
C GLY A 234 -14.28 10.16 23.56
N ASN A 235 -15.00 9.28 22.85
CA ASN A 235 -15.91 9.69 21.78
C ASN A 235 -17.06 10.57 22.26
N ARG A 236 -17.44 10.48 23.54
CA ARG A 236 -18.50 11.32 24.11
C ARG A 236 -18.16 12.81 23.99
N TYR A 237 -16.93 13.18 24.31
CA TYR A 237 -16.48 14.58 24.35
C TYR A 237 -15.89 15.05 23.02
N LEU A 238 -15.47 14.12 22.16
CA LEU A 238 -14.92 14.41 20.83
C LEU A 238 -16.00 14.48 19.73
N LYS A 239 -17.27 14.33 20.09
CA LYS A 239 -18.40 14.37 19.15
C LYS A 239 -18.47 15.73 18.45
N GLY A 240 -18.54 15.71 17.12
CA GLY A 240 -18.56 16.92 16.28
C GLY A 240 -17.20 17.31 15.67
N ILE A 241 -16.11 16.64 16.07
CA ILE A 241 -14.82 16.76 15.38
C ILE A 241 -14.74 15.68 14.30
N PRO A 242 -14.44 16.01 13.04
CA PRO A 242 -14.30 15.02 11.98
C PRO A 242 -13.19 13.98 12.29
N PRO A 243 -13.36 12.69 11.92
CA PRO A 243 -12.38 11.64 12.22
C PRO A 243 -10.95 11.94 11.75
N VAL A 244 -10.80 12.61 10.61
CA VAL A 244 -9.50 13.01 10.05
C VAL A 244 -8.77 13.99 10.98
N LYS A 245 -9.49 14.95 11.57
CA LYS A 245 -8.95 15.90 12.56
C LYS A 245 -8.55 15.20 13.86
N LEU A 246 -9.37 14.26 14.33
CA LEU A 246 -9.04 13.47 15.53
C LEU A 246 -7.76 12.67 15.35
N LYS A 247 -7.60 11.99 14.20
CA LYS A 247 -6.36 11.29 13.86
C LYS A 247 -5.17 12.24 13.79
N HIS A 248 -5.35 13.45 13.22
CA HIS A 248 -4.31 14.47 13.17
C HIS A 248 -3.88 14.93 14.58
N PHE A 249 -4.84 15.24 15.45
CA PHE A 249 -4.58 15.66 16.83
C PHE A 249 -3.92 14.56 17.66
N ALA A 250 -4.38 13.31 17.53
CA ALA A 250 -3.75 12.15 18.14
C ALA A 250 -2.31 11.95 17.65
N GLY A 251 -2.07 12.07 16.33
CA GLY A 251 -0.74 11.98 15.73
C GLY A 251 0.20 13.07 16.24
N GLN A 252 -0.28 14.31 16.35
CA GLN A 252 0.47 15.41 16.95
C GLN A 252 0.86 15.11 18.40
N ALA A 253 -0.08 14.66 19.23
CA ALA A 253 0.18 14.30 20.62
C ALA A 253 1.20 13.14 20.74
N LYS A 254 1.06 12.09 19.91
CA LYS A 254 1.95 10.92 19.91
C LYS A 254 3.42 11.31 19.73
N VAL A 255 3.72 12.30 18.88
CA VAL A 255 5.10 12.73 18.58
C VAL A 255 5.68 13.68 19.63
N LEU A 256 4.85 14.53 20.25
CA LEU A 256 5.32 15.56 21.19
C LEU A 256 5.63 15.02 22.58
N ASP A 257 6.67 15.54 23.24
CA ASP A 257 6.99 15.16 24.61
C ASP A 257 6.09 15.83 25.67
N VAL A 258 6.28 15.44 26.93
CA VAL A 258 5.45 15.94 28.03
C VAL A 258 5.64 17.44 28.28
N GLN A 259 6.86 17.98 28.10
CA GLN A 259 7.12 19.40 28.33
C GLN A 259 6.42 20.23 27.25
N GLU A 260 6.52 19.81 26.00
CA GLU A 260 5.88 20.50 24.88
C GLU A 260 4.35 20.46 24.95
N ILE A 261 3.79 19.36 25.44
CA ILE A 261 2.34 19.28 25.67
C ILE A 261 1.92 20.28 26.76
N LYS A 262 2.74 20.47 27.80
CA LYS A 262 2.47 21.45 28.88
C LYS A 262 2.55 22.90 28.40
N ASP A 263 3.34 23.19 27.39
CA ASP A 263 3.46 24.54 26.81
C ASP A 263 2.18 25.02 26.10
N PHE A 264 1.24 24.12 25.78
CA PHE A 264 -0.05 24.52 25.20
C PHE A 264 -1.05 24.97 26.27
N GLY A 265 -1.90 25.93 25.90
CA GLY A 265 -3.07 26.30 26.70
C GLY A 265 -4.03 25.13 26.92
N ASP A 266 -4.76 25.19 28.03
CA ASP A 266 -5.54 24.08 28.59
C ASP A 266 -6.48 23.41 27.57
N ALA A 267 -7.30 24.19 26.86
CA ALA A 267 -8.26 23.65 25.89
C ALA A 267 -7.58 22.79 24.81
N LYS A 268 -6.46 23.27 24.24
CA LYS A 268 -5.69 22.52 23.25
C LYS A 268 -5.01 21.31 23.88
N ARG A 269 -4.39 21.48 25.05
CA ARG A 269 -3.69 20.41 25.77
C ARG A 269 -4.61 19.21 26.02
N TYR A 270 -5.77 19.44 26.63
CA TYR A 270 -6.71 18.36 26.95
C TYR A 270 -7.27 17.71 25.69
N THR A 271 -7.59 18.49 24.64
CA THR A 271 -8.11 17.92 23.39
C THR A 271 -7.08 17.02 22.70
N LEU A 272 -5.81 17.43 22.65
CA LEU A 272 -4.74 16.61 22.06
C LEU A 272 -4.53 15.30 22.83
N VAL A 273 -4.47 15.37 24.16
CA VAL A 273 -4.27 14.18 25.00
C VAL A 273 -5.49 13.25 24.94
N LEU A 274 -6.71 13.80 24.95
CA LEU A 274 -7.93 13.02 24.82
C LEU A 274 -8.04 12.35 23.44
N SER A 275 -7.66 13.06 22.37
CA SER A 275 -7.60 12.50 21.02
C SER A 275 -6.63 11.31 20.97
N LEU A 276 -5.46 11.43 21.62
CA LEU A 276 -4.51 10.32 21.75
C LEU A 276 -5.08 9.14 22.56
N ILE A 277 -5.76 9.40 23.68
CA ILE A 277 -6.40 8.34 24.47
C ILE A 277 -7.42 7.59 23.63
N ASN A 278 -8.28 8.30 22.87
CA ASN A 278 -9.28 7.68 22.01
C ASN A 278 -8.63 6.82 20.90
N ASP A 279 -7.61 7.35 20.23
CA ASP A 279 -6.84 6.61 19.23
C ASP A 279 -6.20 5.34 19.81
N VAL A 280 -5.59 5.43 20.99
CA VAL A 280 -4.96 4.29 21.67
C VAL A 280 -6.00 3.29 22.19
N GLN A 281 -7.18 3.73 22.61
CA GLN A 281 -8.30 2.84 22.98
C GLN A 281 -8.75 2.00 21.78
N MET A 282 -8.97 2.63 20.61
CA MET A 282 -9.34 1.91 19.37
C MET A 282 -8.25 0.91 18.96
N LYS A 283 -7.00 1.37 18.85
CA LYS A 283 -5.85 0.52 18.47
C LYS A 283 -5.60 -0.61 19.46
N THR A 284 -5.85 -0.40 20.75
CA THR A 284 -5.71 -1.45 21.76
C THR A 284 -6.73 -2.56 21.56
N ARG A 285 -7.98 -2.26 21.17
CA ARG A 285 -8.97 -3.27 20.79
C ARG A 285 -8.52 -4.07 19.57
N ASP A 286 -7.99 -3.38 18.54
CA ASP A 286 -7.42 -4.04 17.35
C ASP A 286 -6.24 -4.95 17.70
N ASN A 287 -5.36 -4.49 18.59
CA ASN A 287 -4.22 -5.26 19.08
C ASN A 287 -4.70 -6.52 19.81
N LEU A 288 -5.70 -6.42 20.70
CA LEU A 288 -6.27 -7.56 21.42
C LEU A 288 -6.92 -8.58 20.47
N ALA A 289 -7.70 -8.12 19.48
CA ALA A 289 -8.28 -8.99 18.45
C ALA A 289 -7.18 -9.70 17.63
N THR A 290 -6.14 -8.97 17.23
CA THR A 290 -4.97 -9.52 16.54
C THR A 290 -4.23 -10.55 17.41
N MET A 291 -4.01 -10.26 18.68
CA MET A 291 -3.38 -11.19 19.63
C MET A 291 -4.19 -12.48 19.81
N LEU A 292 -5.53 -12.38 19.88
CA LEU A 292 -6.42 -13.54 19.93
C LEU A 292 -6.25 -14.42 18.70
N MET A 293 -6.32 -13.83 17.49
CA MET A 293 -6.18 -14.57 16.25
C MET A 293 -4.82 -15.24 16.12
N LYS A 294 -3.72 -14.50 16.35
CA LYS A 294 -2.36 -15.06 16.30
C LYS A 294 -2.17 -16.17 17.32
N ARG A 295 -2.70 -16.01 18.54
CA ARG A 295 -2.60 -17.05 19.57
C ARG A 295 -3.36 -18.31 19.17
N MET A 296 -4.57 -18.18 18.63
CA MET A 296 -5.31 -19.34 18.13
C MET A 296 -4.58 -20.01 16.96
N GLY A 297 -4.07 -19.25 15.99
CA GLY A 297 -3.23 -19.78 14.91
C GLY A 297 -2.03 -20.58 15.42
N ASN A 298 -1.29 -20.02 16.38
CA ASN A 298 -0.15 -20.70 17.01
C ASN A 298 -0.55 -21.98 17.77
N LEU A 299 -1.76 -22.04 18.36
CA LEU A 299 -2.26 -23.26 19.01
C LEU A 299 -2.60 -24.34 17.99
N HIS A 300 -3.18 -23.97 16.84
CA HIS A 300 -3.43 -24.90 15.74
C HIS A 300 -2.13 -25.43 15.14
N ASN A 301 -1.14 -24.57 14.89
CA ASN A 301 0.18 -24.97 14.39
C ASN A 301 0.86 -25.93 15.37
N ALA A 302 0.90 -25.61 16.66
CA ALA A 302 1.45 -26.51 17.66
C ALA A 302 0.74 -27.88 17.70
N GLY A 303 -0.57 -27.93 17.48
CA GLY A 303 -1.32 -29.17 17.36
C GLY A 303 -0.94 -29.98 16.11
N LYS A 304 -0.73 -29.32 14.97
CA LYS A 304 -0.27 -29.96 13.73
C LYS A 304 1.17 -30.47 13.85
N ASP A 305 2.06 -29.66 14.40
CA ASP A 305 3.46 -30.04 14.66
C ASP A 305 3.54 -31.25 15.59
N GLU A 306 2.67 -31.31 16.62
CA GLU A 306 2.58 -32.48 17.50
C GLU A 306 2.08 -33.72 16.74
N LEU A 307 1.08 -33.56 15.84
CA LEU A 307 0.62 -34.67 14.99
C LEU A 307 1.73 -35.16 14.06
N GLU A 308 2.51 -34.25 13.47
CA GLU A 308 3.67 -34.60 12.64
C GLU A 308 4.76 -35.32 13.46
N LYS A 309 5.03 -34.88 14.68
CA LYS A 309 5.95 -35.58 15.59
C LYS A 309 5.47 -36.99 15.91
N ILE A 310 4.18 -37.16 16.24
CA ILE A 310 3.57 -38.48 16.50
C ILE A 310 3.71 -39.37 15.25
N ARG A 311 3.42 -38.83 14.06
CA ARG A 311 3.59 -39.56 12.79
C ARG A 311 5.03 -39.96 12.53
N ASN A 312 5.99 -39.05 12.73
CA ASN A 312 7.40 -39.33 12.54
C ASN A 312 7.89 -40.40 13.53
N GLN A 313 7.42 -40.38 14.78
CA GLN A 313 7.72 -41.41 15.78
C GLN A 313 7.07 -42.77 15.45
N GLN A 314 5.90 -42.76 14.82
CA GLN A 314 5.19 -43.97 14.39
C GLN A 314 5.63 -44.47 13.00
N ARG A 315 6.50 -43.74 12.31
CA ARG A 315 6.97 -44.10 10.97
C ARG A 315 7.74 -45.41 10.98
N GLU A 316 8.64 -45.59 11.95
CA GLU A 316 9.37 -46.85 12.15
C GLU A 316 8.42 -48.02 12.40
N LYS A 317 7.39 -47.82 13.24
CA LYS A 317 6.34 -48.84 13.48
C LYS A 317 5.54 -49.16 12.22
N THR A 318 5.24 -48.15 11.40
CA THR A 318 4.50 -48.32 10.14
C THR A 318 5.34 -49.06 9.11
N GLU A 319 6.61 -48.69 8.94
CA GLU A 319 7.56 -49.40 8.06
C GLU A 319 7.76 -50.85 8.52
N HIS A 320 7.83 -51.09 9.83
CA HIS A 320 7.89 -52.44 10.42
C HIS A 320 6.63 -53.27 10.14
N LEU A 321 5.44 -52.70 10.33
CA LEU A 321 4.16 -53.35 10.04
C LEU A 321 3.98 -53.64 8.54
N VAL A 322 4.34 -52.70 7.67
CA VAL A 322 4.27 -52.87 6.21
C VAL A 322 5.27 -53.94 5.74
N SER A 323 6.50 -53.94 6.25
CA SER A 323 7.48 -55.00 5.94
C SER A 323 6.98 -56.38 6.38
N THR A 324 6.35 -56.46 7.56
CA THR A 324 5.76 -57.72 8.06
C THR A 324 4.61 -58.18 7.15
N PHE A 325 3.74 -57.26 6.74
CA PHE A 325 2.63 -57.57 5.84
C PHE A 325 3.11 -58.01 4.44
N THR A 326 4.14 -57.35 3.90
CA THR A 326 4.77 -57.74 2.63
C THR A 326 5.36 -59.15 2.70
N GLU A 327 6.03 -59.53 3.79
CA GLU A 327 6.55 -60.89 3.99
C GLU A 327 5.41 -61.93 4.10
N VAL A 328 4.32 -61.58 4.78
CA VAL A 328 3.12 -62.42 4.83
C VAL A 328 2.51 -62.62 3.44
N LEU A 329 2.47 -61.56 2.61
CA LEU A 329 1.99 -61.66 1.23
C LEU A 329 2.91 -62.52 0.35
N TYR A 330 4.23 -62.38 0.48
CA TYR A 330 5.17 -63.26 -0.24
C TYR A 330 5.04 -64.72 0.19
N ALA A 331 4.88 -64.98 1.49
CA ALA A 331 4.64 -66.34 2.00
C ALA A 331 3.34 -66.96 1.46
N LEU A 332 2.31 -66.14 1.16
CA LEU A 332 1.07 -66.58 0.55
C LEU A 332 1.16 -66.76 -0.98
N GLU A 333 2.09 -66.08 -1.65
CA GLU A 333 2.30 -66.17 -3.10
C GLU A 333 3.23 -67.33 -3.48
N GLU A 334 4.22 -67.64 -2.65
CA GLU A 334 5.21 -68.70 -2.89
C GLU A 334 4.67 -70.12 -2.69
N ASP A 335 3.65 -70.32 -1.83
CA ASP A 335 3.14 -71.65 -1.49
C ASP A 335 1.64 -71.85 -1.80
N PRO A 336 1.28 -72.81 -2.68
CA PRO A 336 -0.12 -73.08 -3.05
C PRO A 336 -0.90 -73.94 -2.04
N HIS A 337 -0.25 -74.44 -0.97
CA HIS A 337 -0.90 -75.25 0.08
C HIS A 337 -1.14 -74.44 1.36
N VAL A 338 -2.41 -74.41 1.82
CA VAL A 338 -2.89 -73.54 2.91
C VAL A 338 -2.24 -73.84 4.27
N GLU A 339 -1.88 -75.10 4.54
CA GLU A 339 -1.29 -75.51 5.83
C GLU A 339 0.18 -75.06 5.98
N ASP A 340 0.97 -75.14 4.91
CA ASP A 340 2.39 -74.73 4.92
C ASP A 340 2.55 -73.20 4.92
N ALA A 341 1.70 -72.50 4.16
CA ALA A 341 1.64 -71.04 4.18
C ALA A 341 1.22 -70.52 5.57
N GLY A 342 0.25 -71.18 6.23
CA GLY A 342 -0.20 -70.82 7.58
C GLY A 342 0.89 -70.91 8.64
N GLN A 343 1.75 -71.94 8.56
CA GLN A 343 2.87 -72.11 9.49
C GLN A 343 3.96 -71.05 9.27
N LYS A 344 4.31 -70.75 8.02
CA LYS A 344 5.27 -69.67 7.68
C LYS A 344 4.78 -68.29 8.14
N ILE A 345 3.49 -68.00 7.98
CA ILE A 345 2.89 -66.73 8.47
C ILE A 345 3.02 -66.62 9.99
N LYS A 346 2.80 -67.72 10.70
CA LYS A 346 2.94 -67.75 12.16
C LYS A 346 4.39 -67.51 12.60
N ASP A 347 5.35 -68.12 11.91
CA ASP A 347 6.79 -67.93 12.18
C ASP A 347 7.25 -66.49 11.87
N ILE A 348 6.76 -65.89 10.77
CA ILE A 348 7.03 -64.48 10.41
C ILE A 348 6.48 -63.54 11.48
N LEU A 349 5.25 -63.76 11.93
CA LEU A 349 4.63 -62.95 12.99
C LEU A 349 5.40 -63.09 14.30
N GLU A 350 5.67 -64.31 14.76
CA GLU A 350 6.41 -64.58 16.01
C GLU A 350 7.85 -64.05 16.00
N SER A 351 8.53 -64.06 14.85
CA SER A 351 9.89 -63.51 14.70
C SER A 351 9.96 -61.98 14.81
N ARG A 352 8.85 -61.28 14.50
CA ARG A 352 8.77 -59.81 14.49
C ARG A 352 8.05 -59.22 15.71
N GLY A 353 7.43 -60.05 16.55
CA GLY A 353 6.81 -59.69 17.83
C GLY A 353 5.61 -60.59 18.19
N ASP A 354 5.13 -60.57 19.44
CA ASP A 354 3.87 -61.27 19.77
C ASP A 354 2.69 -60.61 19.01
N VAL A 355 1.68 -61.39 18.63
CA VAL A 355 0.50 -60.93 17.86
C VAL A 355 -0.20 -59.77 18.57
N ARG A 356 -0.18 -59.78 19.91
CA ARG A 356 -0.76 -58.73 20.74
C ARG A 356 -0.01 -57.39 20.61
N THR A 357 1.32 -57.43 20.54
CA THR A 357 2.16 -56.23 20.29
C THR A 357 1.94 -55.66 18.89
N LEU A 358 1.79 -56.50 17.87
CA LEU A 358 1.48 -56.06 16.51
C LEU A 358 0.07 -55.46 16.42
N LEU A 359 -0.90 -56.01 17.15
CA LEU A 359 -2.25 -55.44 17.27
C LEU A 359 -2.24 -54.10 18.01
N ASP A 360 -1.50 -53.98 19.12
CA ASP A 360 -1.35 -52.73 19.85
C ASP A 360 -0.68 -51.65 18.98
N ASP A 361 0.32 -52.03 18.16
CA ASP A 361 0.95 -51.13 17.19
C ASP A 361 -0.02 -50.76 16.04
N CYS A 362 -0.84 -51.70 15.56
CA CYS A 362 -1.90 -51.43 14.59
C CYS A 362 -2.96 -50.47 15.16
N GLU A 363 -3.41 -50.65 16.39
CA GLU A 363 -4.37 -49.76 17.07
C GLU A 363 -3.76 -48.37 17.33
N ALA A 364 -2.50 -48.32 17.75
CA ALA A 364 -1.76 -47.07 17.96
C ALA A 364 -1.60 -46.30 16.65
N VAL A 365 -1.33 -46.97 15.53
CA VAL A 365 -1.24 -46.37 14.19
C VAL A 365 -2.62 -45.98 13.66
N ALA A 366 -3.66 -46.80 13.87
CA ALA A 366 -5.04 -46.54 13.44
C ALA A 366 -5.68 -45.36 14.19
N SER A 367 -5.34 -45.15 15.47
CA SER A 367 -5.89 -44.06 16.29
C SER A 367 -5.58 -42.65 15.77
N TYR A 368 -4.56 -42.49 14.91
CA TYR A 368 -4.15 -41.20 14.31
C TYR A 368 -4.28 -41.15 12.78
N HIS A 369 -4.85 -42.17 12.13
CA HIS A 369 -5.04 -42.24 10.67
C HIS A 369 -5.94 -41.12 10.11
N GLY A 370 -6.77 -40.47 10.94
CA GLY A 370 -7.74 -39.46 10.50
C GLY A 370 -7.23 -38.04 10.21
N ASN A 371 -5.90 -37.82 10.14
CA ASN A 371 -5.29 -36.48 9.99
C ASN A 371 -5.86 -35.43 10.99
N ASN A 372 -6.32 -35.89 12.17
CA ASN A 372 -7.08 -35.09 13.12
C ASN A 372 -6.21 -34.60 14.27
N TYR A 373 -5.64 -33.41 14.11
CA TYR A 373 -4.83 -32.75 15.13
C TYR A 373 -5.66 -32.03 16.21
N LEU A 374 -6.99 -31.88 16.04
CA LEU A 374 -7.84 -31.05 16.91
C LEU A 374 -7.81 -31.46 18.39
N PRO A 375 -7.80 -32.75 18.77
CA PRO A 375 -7.69 -33.15 20.17
C PRO A 375 -6.38 -32.71 20.83
N LEU A 376 -5.28 -32.68 20.06
CA LEU A 376 -3.92 -32.37 20.55
C LEU A 376 -3.77 -30.91 20.99
N ILE A 377 -4.62 -30.01 20.45
CA ILE A 377 -4.64 -28.59 20.80
C ILE A 377 -4.89 -28.39 22.31
N LEU A 378 -5.64 -29.31 22.95
CA LEU A 378 -6.00 -29.22 24.36
C LEU A 378 -4.80 -29.09 25.29
N LYS A 379 -3.67 -29.75 24.97
CA LYS A 379 -2.42 -29.67 25.74
C LYS A 379 -1.91 -28.23 25.83
N PHE A 380 -1.92 -27.52 24.70
CA PHE A 380 -1.41 -26.15 24.59
C PHE A 380 -2.42 -25.09 25.04
N PHE A 381 -3.73 -25.35 24.90
CA PHE A 381 -4.78 -24.42 25.27
C PHE A 381 -4.88 -24.18 26.78
N ARG A 382 -4.55 -25.18 27.61
CA ARG A 382 -4.73 -25.13 29.09
C ARG A 382 -4.09 -23.90 29.74
N SER A 383 -2.88 -23.53 29.34
CA SER A 383 -2.14 -22.38 29.91
C SER A 383 -2.74 -21.03 29.50
N TYR A 384 -3.43 -20.96 28.37
CA TYR A 384 -4.01 -19.73 27.82
C TYR A 384 -5.51 -19.57 28.11
N ARG A 385 -6.20 -20.65 28.50
CA ARG A 385 -7.65 -20.68 28.71
C ARG A 385 -8.17 -19.47 29.48
N SER A 386 -7.62 -19.20 30.68
CA SER A 386 -8.11 -18.10 31.52
C SER A 386 -7.98 -16.73 30.84
N THR A 387 -6.86 -16.50 30.17
CA THR A 387 -6.59 -15.24 29.46
C THR A 387 -7.46 -15.08 28.22
N LEU A 388 -7.73 -16.15 27.47
CA LEU A 388 -8.62 -16.10 26.29
C LEU A 388 -10.06 -15.76 26.67
N PHE A 389 -10.56 -16.31 27.78
CA PHE A 389 -11.87 -15.91 28.31
C PHE A 389 -11.87 -14.46 28.79
N ARG A 390 -10.82 -14.01 29.50
CA ARG A 390 -10.71 -12.60 29.93
C ARG A 390 -10.71 -11.66 28.72
N LEU A 391 -10.03 -12.05 27.64
CA LEU A 391 -9.99 -11.29 26.39
C LEU A 391 -11.38 -11.23 25.74
N ALA A 392 -12.11 -12.35 25.64
CA ALA A 392 -13.48 -12.36 25.11
C ALA A 392 -14.46 -11.55 25.97
N GLU A 393 -14.28 -11.50 27.29
CA GLU A 393 -15.05 -10.61 28.19
C GLU A 393 -14.70 -9.13 27.97
N THR A 394 -13.47 -8.85 27.55
CA THR A 394 -12.97 -7.49 27.34
C THR A 394 -13.44 -6.91 26.00
N LEU A 395 -13.56 -7.75 24.96
CA LEU A 395 -13.97 -7.33 23.62
C LEU A 395 -15.48 -7.43 23.43
N THR A 396 -16.11 -6.34 23.00
CA THR A 396 -17.52 -6.35 22.58
C THR A 396 -17.63 -6.90 21.15
N LEU A 397 -17.93 -8.20 21.03
CA LEU A 397 -18.03 -8.91 19.76
C LEU A 397 -19.46 -8.86 19.19
N THR A 398 -19.62 -8.48 17.93
CA THR A 398 -20.90 -8.40 17.22
C THR A 398 -20.84 -9.13 15.88
N SER A 399 -21.96 -9.71 15.43
CA SER A 399 -22.03 -10.40 14.13
C SER A 399 -22.32 -9.38 13.03
N THR A 400 -21.69 -9.54 11.87
CA THR A 400 -21.98 -8.75 10.66
C THR A 400 -23.05 -9.40 9.78
N SER A 401 -23.62 -10.52 10.21
CA SER A 401 -24.68 -11.25 9.49
C SER A 401 -25.85 -11.62 10.42
N GLN A 402 -26.96 -12.09 9.84
CA GLN A 402 -28.09 -12.63 10.61
C GLN A 402 -27.72 -13.93 11.35
N ASP A 403 -26.66 -14.62 10.91
CA ASP A 403 -26.15 -15.80 11.62
C ASP A 403 -25.38 -15.37 12.88
N THR A 404 -25.91 -15.78 14.03
CA THR A 404 -25.36 -15.51 15.37
C THR A 404 -24.91 -16.79 16.09
N SER A 405 -24.85 -17.92 15.38
CA SER A 405 -24.55 -19.26 15.95
C SER A 405 -23.25 -19.29 16.77
N VAL A 406 -22.16 -18.74 16.23
CA VAL A 406 -20.84 -18.69 16.90
C VAL A 406 -20.88 -17.83 18.16
N LEU A 407 -21.56 -16.68 18.14
CA LEU A 407 -21.72 -15.80 19.31
C LEU A 407 -22.63 -16.41 20.38
N LYS A 408 -23.70 -17.12 19.97
CA LYS A 408 -24.53 -17.92 20.88
C LYS A 408 -23.72 -19.03 21.55
N ALA A 409 -22.87 -19.73 20.81
CA ALA A 409 -21.96 -20.72 21.34
C ALA A 409 -20.92 -20.11 22.31
N LEU A 410 -20.40 -18.91 22.01
CA LEU A 410 -19.55 -18.14 22.92
C LEU A 410 -20.27 -17.83 24.24
N GLY A 411 -21.50 -17.31 24.17
CA GLY A 411 -22.33 -17.06 25.36
C GLY A 411 -22.55 -18.33 26.19
N PHE A 412 -22.78 -19.48 25.52
CA PHE A 412 -22.91 -20.77 26.19
C PHE A 412 -21.62 -21.18 26.93
N ILE A 413 -20.45 -21.12 26.30
CA ILE A 413 -19.19 -21.51 26.97
C ILE A 413 -18.81 -20.52 28.09
N MET A 414 -19.16 -19.24 27.97
CA MET A 414 -18.95 -18.24 29.02
C MET A 414 -19.79 -18.56 30.26
N LYS A 415 -21.08 -18.89 30.09
CA LYS A 415 -21.98 -19.31 31.19
C LYS A 415 -21.47 -20.57 31.91
N HIS A 416 -20.79 -21.46 31.19
CA HIS A 416 -20.29 -22.74 31.70
C HIS A 416 -18.81 -22.72 32.10
N ARG A 417 -18.14 -21.55 32.06
CA ARG A 417 -16.69 -21.38 32.29
C ARG A 417 -16.19 -21.98 33.60
N HIS A 418 -16.97 -21.82 34.69
CA HIS A 418 -16.59 -22.23 36.05
C HIS A 418 -17.09 -23.62 36.46
N ARG A 419 -17.81 -24.34 35.58
CA ARG A 419 -18.26 -25.71 35.91
C ARG A 419 -17.05 -26.64 36.12
N LYS A 420 -17.19 -27.63 37.00
CA LYS A 420 -16.14 -28.65 37.23
C LYS A 420 -16.27 -29.86 36.30
N THR A 421 -17.45 -30.10 35.73
CA THR A 421 -17.71 -31.23 34.84
C THR A 421 -16.97 -31.12 33.50
N ASN A 422 -16.59 -32.26 32.92
CA ASN A 422 -16.02 -32.32 31.58
C ASN A 422 -17.10 -32.34 30.49
N TRP A 423 -18.33 -32.70 30.85
CA TRP A 423 -19.45 -32.90 29.94
C TRP A 423 -20.51 -31.82 30.13
N LEU A 424 -21.04 -31.34 29.02
CA LEU A 424 -22.13 -30.37 28.90
C LEU A 424 -23.28 -30.97 28.08
N PRO A 425 -24.53 -30.49 28.27
CA PRO A 425 -25.64 -30.90 27.42
C PRO A 425 -25.43 -30.44 25.97
N ASP A 426 -25.99 -31.16 25.00
CA ASP A 426 -25.90 -30.86 23.55
C ASP A 426 -26.93 -29.80 23.12
N ASP A 427 -26.97 -28.68 23.84
CA ASP A 427 -27.91 -27.57 23.63
C ASP A 427 -27.36 -26.49 22.69
N VAL A 428 -26.17 -26.72 22.12
CA VAL A 428 -25.46 -25.75 21.27
C VAL A 428 -25.62 -26.12 19.80
N ASP A 429 -26.08 -25.18 18.99
CA ASP A 429 -26.06 -25.32 17.54
C ASP A 429 -24.62 -25.29 17.02
N LEU A 430 -24.14 -26.44 16.53
CA LEU A 430 -22.81 -26.63 15.94
C LEU A 430 -22.85 -26.70 14.40
N THR A 431 -23.87 -26.15 13.74
CA THR A 431 -23.93 -26.03 12.27
C THR A 431 -22.71 -25.30 11.70
N PHE A 432 -22.14 -24.36 12.45
CA PHE A 432 -20.89 -23.68 12.09
C PHE A 432 -19.65 -24.56 12.24
N ALA A 433 -19.68 -25.73 12.87
CA ALA A 433 -18.48 -26.56 13.05
C ALA A 433 -18.27 -27.53 11.88
N THR A 434 -17.02 -27.83 11.50
CA THR A 434 -16.73 -28.91 10.54
C THR A 434 -17.11 -30.27 11.12
N GLU A 435 -17.31 -31.28 10.26
CA GLU A 435 -17.58 -32.65 10.72
C GLU A 435 -16.47 -33.19 11.62
N GLN A 436 -15.22 -32.82 11.36
CA GLN A 436 -14.08 -33.16 12.21
C GLN A 436 -14.20 -32.55 13.61
N TRP A 437 -14.63 -31.29 13.73
CA TRP A 437 -14.93 -30.65 15.00
C TRP A 437 -16.12 -31.29 15.70
N LYS A 438 -17.23 -31.54 14.98
CA LYS A 438 -18.42 -32.20 15.54
C LYS A 438 -18.07 -33.56 16.14
N ARG A 439 -17.29 -34.39 15.44
CA ARG A 439 -16.78 -35.69 15.95
C ARG A 439 -15.86 -35.55 17.17
N THR A 440 -15.10 -34.45 17.24
CA THR A 440 -14.17 -34.19 18.36
C THR A 440 -14.90 -33.68 19.62
N VAL A 441 -16.00 -32.94 19.44
CA VAL A 441 -16.71 -32.28 20.54
C VAL A 441 -17.90 -33.12 21.03
N ARG A 442 -18.65 -33.78 20.15
CA ARG A 442 -19.80 -34.62 20.51
C ARG A 442 -19.36 -36.05 20.76
N VAL A 443 -19.66 -36.53 21.97
CA VAL A 443 -19.38 -37.91 22.37
C VAL A 443 -20.67 -38.53 22.91
N LYS A 444 -20.96 -39.76 22.50
CA LYS A 444 -22.11 -40.51 23.03
C LYS A 444 -21.74 -41.10 24.39
N GLN A 445 -22.43 -40.68 25.45
CA GLN A 445 -22.27 -41.22 26.80
C GLN A 445 -23.61 -41.73 27.33
N SER A 446 -23.65 -43.00 27.75
CA SER A 446 -24.85 -43.62 28.33
C SER A 446 -26.11 -43.48 27.46
N GLY A 447 -25.95 -43.57 26.13
CA GLY A 447 -27.06 -43.43 25.16
C GLY A 447 -27.37 -41.99 24.71
N GLU A 448 -26.94 -40.97 25.45
CA GLU A 448 -27.18 -39.55 25.14
C GLU A 448 -25.95 -38.87 24.53
N TRP A 449 -26.18 -37.88 23.67
CA TRP A 449 -25.12 -37.02 23.14
C TRP A 449 -24.71 -35.97 24.17
N LYS A 450 -23.41 -35.89 24.47
CA LYS A 450 -22.83 -34.88 25.36
C LYS A 450 -21.69 -34.15 24.68
N LEU A 451 -21.49 -32.89 25.05
CA LEU A 451 -20.41 -32.06 24.55
C LEU A 451 -19.21 -32.09 25.50
N HIS A 452 -18.03 -32.41 24.99
CA HIS A 452 -16.79 -32.28 25.75
C HIS A 452 -16.42 -30.81 25.90
N ARG A 453 -16.57 -30.28 27.12
CA ARG A 453 -16.45 -28.85 27.43
C ARG A 453 -15.19 -28.21 26.87
N ARG A 454 -14.01 -28.78 27.15
CA ARG A 454 -12.74 -28.13 26.76
C ARG A 454 -12.50 -28.19 25.25
N HIS A 455 -13.04 -29.19 24.55
CA HIS A 455 -12.96 -29.24 23.08
C HIS A 455 -13.96 -28.26 22.46
N LEU A 456 -15.14 -28.10 23.06
CA LEU A 456 -16.10 -27.06 22.68
C LEU A 456 -15.50 -25.66 22.85
N GLU A 457 -14.82 -25.39 23.98
CA GLU A 457 -14.14 -24.10 24.21
C GLU A 457 -13.13 -23.79 23.11
N ILE A 458 -12.25 -24.74 22.76
CA ILE A 458 -11.26 -24.56 21.69
C ILE A 458 -11.98 -24.35 20.36
N CYS A 459 -12.98 -25.18 20.04
CA CYS A 459 -13.77 -25.08 18.82
C CYS A 459 -14.34 -23.66 18.65
N VAL A 460 -15.03 -23.14 19.67
CA VAL A 460 -15.63 -21.80 19.63
C VAL A 460 -14.56 -20.73 19.46
N PHE A 461 -13.46 -20.74 20.22
CA PHE A 461 -12.38 -19.76 20.05
C PHE A 461 -11.71 -19.82 18.67
N SER A 462 -11.59 -21.02 18.09
CA SER A 462 -11.08 -21.20 16.72
C SER A 462 -11.97 -20.52 15.69
N TYR A 463 -13.29 -20.67 15.84
CA TYR A 463 -14.26 -20.00 14.96
C TYR A 463 -14.37 -18.50 15.23
N ILE A 464 -14.25 -18.02 16.47
CA ILE A 464 -14.14 -16.57 16.74
C ILE A 464 -12.92 -15.98 16.04
N ALA A 465 -11.76 -16.63 16.11
CA ALA A 465 -10.56 -16.16 15.43
C ALA A 465 -10.72 -16.16 13.89
N GLN A 466 -11.40 -17.16 13.33
CA GLN A 466 -11.71 -17.23 11.91
C GLN A 466 -12.72 -16.17 11.47
N ASP A 467 -13.79 -15.97 12.24
CA ASP A 467 -14.85 -15.00 11.96
C ASP A 467 -14.34 -13.55 12.12
N LEU A 468 -13.42 -13.27 13.07
CA LEU A 468 -12.71 -11.98 13.15
C LEU A 468 -11.81 -11.73 11.94
N LYS A 469 -11.09 -12.77 11.47
CA LYS A 469 -10.21 -12.68 10.30
C LYS A 469 -11.00 -12.35 9.03
N THR A 470 -12.18 -12.96 8.88
CA THR A 470 -13.07 -12.80 7.72
C THR A 470 -13.99 -11.60 7.82
N GLY A 471 -14.17 -11.02 9.02
CA GLY A 471 -15.12 -9.94 9.27
C GLY A 471 -16.56 -10.41 9.42
N ASP A 472 -16.81 -11.71 9.60
CA ASP A 472 -18.12 -12.25 9.99
C ASP A 472 -18.46 -11.86 11.45
N ILE A 473 -17.43 -11.61 12.27
CA ILE A 473 -17.54 -10.98 13.58
C ILE A 473 -16.67 -9.71 13.60
N CYS A 474 -17.20 -8.63 14.17
CA CYS A 474 -16.50 -7.37 14.37
C CYS A 474 -16.38 -7.04 15.87
N VAL A 475 -15.48 -6.12 16.18
CA VAL A 475 -15.22 -5.60 17.53
C VAL A 475 -15.69 -4.15 17.58
N GLN A 476 -16.68 -3.85 18.42
CA GLN A 476 -17.22 -2.50 18.55
C GLN A 476 -16.16 -1.52 19.08
N GLY A 477 -16.08 -0.34 18.45
CA GLY A 477 -15.13 0.72 18.84
C GLY A 477 -13.66 0.41 18.50
N SER A 478 -13.42 -0.59 17.64
CA SER A 478 -12.13 -0.85 17.02
C SER A 478 -12.04 -0.15 15.65
N GLU A 479 -10.85 -0.11 15.02
CA GLU A 479 -10.67 0.48 13.70
C GLU A 479 -10.56 -0.61 12.63
N ALA A 480 -9.60 -1.53 12.77
CA ALA A 480 -9.33 -2.58 11.79
C ALA A 480 -10.33 -3.75 11.85
N TYR A 481 -10.95 -3.98 13.01
CA TYR A 481 -11.98 -5.02 13.20
C TYR A 481 -13.39 -4.43 13.38
N ALA A 482 -13.60 -3.16 12.99
CA ALA A 482 -14.93 -2.55 12.98
C ALA A 482 -15.86 -3.26 11.99
N ASP A 483 -17.17 -2.97 12.06
CA ASP A 483 -18.08 -3.36 10.99
C ASP A 483 -17.72 -2.60 9.72
N TYR A 484 -17.19 -3.31 8.72
CA TYR A 484 -16.74 -2.70 7.48
C TYR A 484 -17.90 -2.12 6.65
N ARG A 485 -19.14 -2.54 6.91
CA ARG A 485 -20.33 -2.04 6.20
C ARG A 485 -20.63 -0.59 6.54
N ASP A 486 -20.22 -0.15 7.72
CA ASP A 486 -20.30 1.25 8.14
C ASP A 486 -19.33 2.15 7.35
N GLN A 487 -18.34 1.55 6.69
CA GLN A 487 -17.36 2.22 5.82
C GLN A 487 -17.79 2.21 4.34
N LEU A 488 -18.88 1.52 3.99
CA LEU A 488 -19.43 1.56 2.64
C LEU A 488 -20.33 2.78 2.47
N LEU A 489 -20.27 3.43 1.32
CA LEU A 489 -21.27 4.41 0.90
C LEU A 489 -22.67 3.80 1.02
N SER A 490 -23.64 4.58 1.46
CA SER A 490 -25.06 4.20 1.31
C SER A 490 -25.42 4.13 -0.18
N TRP A 491 -26.45 3.38 -0.53
CA TRP A 491 -26.85 3.30 -1.94
C TRP A 491 -27.28 4.66 -2.49
N ASP A 492 -27.91 5.50 -1.68
CA ASP A 492 -28.30 6.87 -2.05
C ASP A 492 -27.09 7.75 -2.38
N GLU A 493 -25.97 7.57 -1.67
CA GLU A 493 -24.70 8.25 -1.98
C GLU A 493 -24.05 7.70 -3.26
N CYS A 494 -24.28 6.43 -3.62
CA CYS A 494 -23.72 5.82 -4.83
C CYS A 494 -24.45 6.25 -6.11
N LEU A 495 -25.76 6.45 -6.06
CA LEU A 495 -26.61 6.71 -7.24
C LEU A 495 -26.09 7.88 -8.12
N PRO A 496 -25.67 9.04 -7.58
CA PRO A 496 -25.14 10.14 -8.39
C PRO A 496 -23.81 9.81 -9.09
N MET A 497 -23.02 8.88 -8.54
CA MET A 497 -21.70 8.51 -9.07
C MET A 497 -21.78 7.36 -10.09
N LEU A 498 -22.86 6.58 -10.03
CA LEU A 498 -23.02 5.34 -10.79
C LEU A 498 -22.98 5.56 -12.31
N GLU A 499 -23.67 6.58 -12.81
CA GLU A 499 -23.73 6.84 -14.26
C GLU A 499 -22.35 7.18 -14.83
N GLY A 500 -21.60 8.06 -14.16
CA GLY A 500 -20.24 8.42 -14.59
C GLY A 500 -19.29 7.23 -14.54
N TYR A 501 -19.37 6.41 -13.49
CA TYR A 501 -18.54 5.22 -13.35
C TYR A 501 -18.86 4.12 -14.38
N CYS A 502 -20.14 3.84 -14.64
CA CYS A 502 -20.54 2.88 -15.67
C CYS A 502 -20.10 3.33 -17.07
N GLN A 503 -20.14 4.63 -17.37
CA GLN A 503 -19.64 5.17 -18.64
C GLN A 503 -18.11 5.06 -18.75
N GLU A 504 -17.38 5.36 -17.67
CA GLU A 504 -15.91 5.26 -17.61
C GLU A 504 -15.43 3.82 -17.84
N MET A 505 -16.13 2.84 -17.26
CA MET A 505 -15.75 1.42 -17.30
C MET A 505 -16.38 0.64 -18.47
N ASP A 506 -17.22 1.29 -19.29
CA ASP A 506 -18.04 0.63 -20.32
C ASP A 506 -18.88 -0.53 -19.75
N PHE A 507 -19.47 -0.30 -18.58
CA PHE A 507 -20.33 -1.27 -17.90
C PHE A 507 -21.81 -0.94 -18.07
N PRO A 508 -22.69 -1.96 -18.17
CA PRO A 508 -24.12 -1.75 -18.20
C PRO A 508 -24.62 -1.26 -16.84
N ARG A 509 -25.76 -0.57 -16.85
CA ARG A 509 -26.34 0.12 -15.67
C ARG A 509 -27.18 -0.80 -14.79
N ASP A 510 -27.18 -2.09 -15.09
CA ASP A 510 -27.98 -3.11 -14.41
C ASP A 510 -27.27 -4.48 -14.47
N GLY A 511 -27.69 -5.38 -13.58
CA GLY A 511 -27.09 -6.71 -13.43
C GLY A 511 -27.29 -7.62 -14.64
N GLU A 512 -28.44 -7.54 -15.31
CA GLU A 512 -28.77 -8.39 -16.48
C GLU A 512 -27.85 -8.04 -17.65
N GLY A 513 -27.73 -6.74 -17.96
CA GLY A 513 -26.82 -6.22 -18.96
C GLY A 513 -25.38 -6.61 -18.66
N PHE A 514 -24.93 -6.44 -17.41
CA PHE A 514 -23.56 -6.76 -16.99
C PHE A 514 -23.22 -8.24 -17.19
N VAL A 515 -24.11 -9.14 -16.79
CA VAL A 515 -23.96 -10.59 -17.02
C VAL A 515 -23.95 -10.93 -18.50
N LYS A 516 -24.83 -10.31 -19.30
CA LYS A 516 -24.88 -10.52 -20.76
C LYS A 516 -23.57 -10.14 -21.43
N GLN A 517 -22.98 -8.99 -21.07
CA GLN A 517 -21.69 -8.55 -21.60
C GLN A 517 -20.55 -9.48 -21.20
N LEU A 518 -20.45 -9.86 -19.91
CA LEU A 518 -19.42 -10.78 -19.43
C LEU A 518 -19.50 -12.15 -20.10
N LYS A 519 -20.71 -12.69 -20.26
CA LYS A 519 -20.95 -13.97 -20.93
C LYS A 519 -20.57 -13.89 -22.41
N ALA A 520 -20.89 -12.80 -23.09
CA ALA A 520 -20.51 -12.59 -24.48
C ALA A 520 -18.98 -12.51 -24.63
N TRP A 521 -18.30 -11.71 -23.80
CA TRP A 521 -16.85 -11.56 -23.80
C TRP A 521 -16.13 -12.91 -23.61
N MET A 522 -16.52 -13.67 -22.60
CA MET A 522 -15.95 -14.99 -22.32
C MET A 522 -16.21 -16.00 -23.44
N THR A 523 -17.40 -15.98 -24.04
CA THR A 523 -17.77 -16.87 -25.15
C THR A 523 -16.95 -16.55 -26.40
N GLN A 524 -16.86 -15.28 -26.77
CA GLN A 524 -16.11 -14.84 -27.94
C GLN A 524 -14.62 -15.20 -27.83
N GLN A 525 -14.01 -14.95 -26.68
CA GLN A 525 -12.61 -15.30 -26.43
C GLN A 525 -12.36 -16.82 -26.45
N SER A 526 -13.29 -17.63 -25.93
CA SER A 526 -13.16 -19.08 -25.99
C SER A 526 -13.23 -19.61 -27.44
N ILE A 527 -14.15 -19.08 -28.24
CA ILE A 527 -14.31 -19.42 -29.66
C ILE A 527 -13.07 -19.02 -30.46
N GLU A 528 -12.54 -17.82 -30.23
CA GLU A 528 -11.34 -17.32 -30.91
C GLU A 528 -10.11 -18.18 -30.63
N VAL A 529 -9.90 -18.57 -29.37
CA VAL A 529 -8.80 -19.45 -29.00
C VAL A 529 -8.99 -20.86 -29.57
N ASP A 530 -10.21 -21.39 -29.57
CA ASP A 530 -10.51 -22.70 -30.18
C ASP A 530 -10.18 -22.72 -31.68
N HIS A 531 -10.62 -21.70 -32.43
CA HIS A 531 -10.37 -21.60 -33.87
C HIS A 531 -8.88 -21.37 -34.22
N THR A 532 -8.16 -20.60 -33.40
CA THR A 532 -6.74 -20.31 -33.67
C THR A 532 -5.79 -21.39 -33.13
N TYR A 533 -6.27 -22.29 -32.26
CA TYR A 533 -5.46 -23.34 -31.65
C TYR A 533 -4.69 -24.22 -32.65
N PRO A 534 -5.28 -24.71 -33.76
CA PRO A 534 -4.56 -25.54 -34.74
C PRO A 534 -3.33 -24.84 -35.37
N GLN A 535 -3.33 -23.51 -35.42
CA GLN A 535 -2.22 -22.71 -35.95
C GLN A 535 -1.14 -22.42 -34.88
N LYS A 536 -1.40 -22.77 -33.62
CA LYS A 536 -0.61 -22.41 -32.44
C LYS A 536 0.08 -23.60 -31.77
N GLU A 537 0.24 -24.73 -32.45
CA GLU A 537 1.01 -25.90 -31.95
C GLU A 537 2.46 -25.55 -31.58
N ASN A 538 3.00 -24.48 -32.15
CA ASN A 538 4.33 -23.94 -31.81
C ASN A 538 4.35 -23.08 -30.53
N VAL A 539 3.20 -22.83 -29.92
CA VAL A 539 3.03 -21.97 -28.73
C VAL A 539 2.48 -22.77 -27.54
N VAL A 540 1.50 -23.64 -27.77
CA VAL A 540 0.85 -24.48 -26.76
C VAL A 540 0.40 -25.81 -27.36
N THR A 541 0.50 -26.89 -26.58
CA THR A 541 -0.13 -28.19 -26.87
C THR A 541 -0.94 -28.68 -25.67
N ILE A 542 -2.04 -29.37 -25.91
CA ILE A 542 -2.87 -30.01 -24.87
C ILE A 542 -2.56 -31.51 -24.89
N ASN A 543 -2.24 -32.08 -23.73
CA ASN A 543 -1.96 -33.53 -23.63
C ASN A 543 -3.26 -34.36 -23.52
N ASP A 544 -3.11 -35.69 -23.52
CA ASP A 544 -4.23 -36.65 -23.44
C ASP A 544 -5.06 -36.50 -22.15
N ASP A 545 -4.48 -35.94 -21.08
CA ASP A 545 -5.17 -35.63 -19.81
C ASP A 545 -5.91 -34.27 -19.83
N GLY A 546 -5.95 -33.57 -20.97
CA GLY A 546 -6.58 -32.25 -21.09
C GLY A 546 -5.78 -31.10 -20.49
N GLN A 547 -4.48 -31.27 -20.25
CA GLN A 547 -3.61 -30.27 -19.61
C GLN A 547 -2.78 -29.49 -20.63
N PRO A 548 -2.67 -28.15 -20.49
CA PRO A 548 -1.86 -27.32 -21.39
C PRO A 548 -0.35 -27.44 -21.08
N ILE A 549 0.45 -27.59 -22.13
CA ILE A 549 1.91 -27.61 -22.14
C ILE A 549 2.39 -26.41 -22.97
N LEU A 550 3.11 -25.49 -22.32
CA LEU A 550 3.56 -24.24 -22.94
C LEU A 550 5.02 -24.36 -23.43
N LYS A 551 5.30 -23.96 -24.67
CA LYS A 551 6.69 -23.85 -25.15
C LYS A 551 7.37 -22.60 -24.56
N LYS A 552 8.66 -22.72 -24.25
CA LYS A 552 9.48 -21.62 -23.69
C LYS A 552 9.81 -20.59 -24.79
N PRO A 553 9.70 -19.29 -24.52
CA PRO A 553 10.13 -18.27 -25.46
C PRO A 553 11.66 -18.34 -25.68
N PRO A 554 12.15 -18.03 -26.89
CA PRO A 554 13.59 -17.95 -27.17
C PRO A 554 14.25 -16.82 -26.37
N LYS A 555 15.52 -17.01 -25.97
CA LYS A 555 16.30 -15.97 -25.29
C LYS A 555 16.87 -14.99 -26.31
N ASN A 556 16.51 -13.70 -26.23
CA ASN A 556 17.26 -12.65 -26.92
C ASN A 556 18.55 -12.37 -26.16
N LYS A 557 19.70 -12.50 -26.83
CA LYS A 557 21.00 -12.12 -26.27
C LYS A 557 21.39 -10.77 -26.84
N PRO A 558 21.92 -9.84 -26.02
CA PRO A 558 22.40 -8.56 -26.52
C PRO A 558 23.54 -8.78 -27.53
N GLY A 559 23.53 -7.97 -28.59
CA GLY A 559 24.50 -8.00 -29.68
C GLY A 559 25.89 -7.49 -29.26
N ALA A 560 26.86 -7.55 -30.19
CA ALA A 560 28.19 -7.01 -29.97
C ALA A 560 28.23 -5.47 -29.96
N THR A 561 27.28 -4.81 -30.64
CA THR A 561 27.12 -3.36 -30.69
C THR A 561 26.72 -2.80 -29.32
N PHE A 562 25.69 -3.37 -28.70
CA PHE A 562 25.28 -3.04 -27.33
C PHE A 562 26.43 -3.07 -26.33
N LYS A 563 27.25 -4.13 -26.33
CA LYS A 563 28.39 -4.23 -25.41
C LYS A 563 29.42 -3.12 -25.59
N ARG A 564 29.65 -2.67 -26.83
CA ARG A 564 30.54 -1.54 -27.09
C ARG A 564 29.94 -0.24 -26.56
N LEU A 565 28.64 -0.03 -26.76
CA LEU A 565 27.93 1.13 -26.25
C LEU A 565 27.98 1.16 -24.71
N GLU A 566 27.72 0.03 -24.07
CA GLU A 566 27.79 -0.14 -22.61
C GLU A 566 29.18 0.24 -22.07
N THR A 567 30.26 -0.28 -22.66
CA THR A 567 31.63 0.09 -22.28
C THR A 567 31.92 1.59 -22.48
N SER A 568 31.51 2.17 -23.62
CA SER A 568 31.71 3.59 -23.88
C SER A 568 30.93 4.47 -22.89
N ILE A 569 29.72 4.08 -22.49
CA ILE A 569 28.96 4.77 -21.45
C ILE A 569 29.71 4.71 -20.13
N GLU A 570 30.15 3.52 -19.69
CA GLU A 570 30.89 3.36 -18.43
C GLU A 570 32.15 4.24 -18.34
N GLU A 571 32.86 4.42 -19.45
CA GLU A 571 34.07 5.27 -19.52
C GLU A 571 33.77 6.78 -19.44
N HIS A 572 32.57 7.22 -19.84
CA HIS A 572 32.20 8.64 -19.93
C HIS A 572 31.26 9.10 -18.80
N MET A 573 30.72 8.18 -17.99
CA MET A 573 29.82 8.53 -16.89
C MET A 573 30.57 9.31 -15.79
N PRO A 574 30.04 10.47 -15.35
CA PRO A 574 30.68 11.26 -14.30
C PRO A 574 30.56 10.58 -12.93
N GLU A 575 31.62 10.64 -12.12
CA GLU A 575 31.57 10.11 -10.76
C GLU A 575 30.80 11.04 -9.82
N HIS A 576 29.81 10.50 -9.11
CA HIS A 576 28.98 11.26 -8.16
C HIS A 576 28.88 10.56 -6.80
N HIS A 577 28.78 11.34 -5.73
CA HIS A 577 28.38 10.83 -4.42
C HIS A 577 26.85 10.80 -4.31
N VAL A 578 26.29 9.79 -3.64
CA VAL A 578 24.82 9.64 -3.47
C VAL A 578 24.17 10.93 -2.92
N ILE A 579 24.85 11.60 -1.97
CA ILE A 579 24.34 12.83 -1.34
C ILE A 579 24.31 14.03 -2.29
N ASP A 580 25.27 14.11 -3.22
CA ASP A 580 25.34 15.16 -4.22
C ASP A 580 24.24 14.95 -5.26
N MET A 581 23.99 13.70 -5.67
CA MET A 581 22.87 13.36 -6.55
C MET A 581 21.54 13.76 -5.90
N LEU A 582 21.32 13.47 -4.62
CA LEU A 582 20.12 13.92 -3.90
C LEU A 582 19.99 15.45 -3.88
N GLY A 583 21.09 16.17 -3.67
CA GLY A 583 21.13 17.63 -3.73
C GLY A 583 20.81 18.18 -5.12
N ASN A 584 21.37 17.58 -6.17
CA ASN A 584 21.10 17.95 -7.56
C ASN A 584 19.63 17.74 -7.93
N VAL A 585 19.07 16.59 -7.55
CA VAL A 585 17.66 16.26 -7.80
C VAL A 585 16.73 17.18 -7.01
N ASP A 586 17.08 17.51 -5.77
CA ASP A 586 16.32 18.52 -5.01
C ASP A 586 16.43 19.91 -5.63
N HIS A 587 17.58 20.28 -6.21
CA HIS A 587 17.72 21.53 -6.95
C HIS A 587 16.81 21.56 -8.19
N TRP A 588 16.72 20.46 -8.94
CA TRP A 588 15.89 20.38 -10.15
C TRP A 588 14.39 20.26 -9.87
N VAL A 589 14.00 19.49 -8.85
CA VAL A 589 12.60 19.07 -8.60
C VAL A 589 11.98 19.73 -7.37
N ASN A 590 12.80 20.18 -6.42
CA ASN A 590 12.41 20.77 -5.12
C ASN A 590 11.57 19.82 -4.24
N TRP A 591 11.80 18.50 -4.31
CA TRP A 591 11.01 17.48 -3.61
C TRP A 591 11.03 17.64 -2.08
N SER A 592 12.08 18.22 -1.51
CA SER A 592 12.21 18.43 -0.06
C SER A 592 11.18 19.42 0.51
N ARG A 593 10.50 20.20 -0.35
CA ARG A 593 9.46 21.17 0.05
C ARG A 593 8.33 20.52 0.83
N HIS A 594 8.01 19.24 0.57
CA HIS A 594 6.92 18.53 1.25
C HIS A 594 7.19 18.30 2.74
N PHE A 595 8.46 18.32 3.16
CA PHE A 595 8.84 18.04 4.54
C PHE A 595 8.66 19.27 5.43
N GLY A 596 8.15 19.05 6.65
CA GLY A 596 7.83 20.12 7.58
C GLY A 596 7.00 19.63 8.75
N THR A 597 6.81 20.49 9.75
CA THR A 597 6.10 20.11 10.98
C THR A 597 4.70 19.56 10.69
N LEU A 598 4.26 18.57 11.47
CA LEU A 598 2.90 18.00 11.39
C LEU A 598 1.81 19.08 11.40
N SER A 599 1.99 20.13 12.21
CA SER A 599 1.05 21.26 12.29
C SER A 599 0.96 22.10 11.01
N GLY A 600 1.84 21.89 10.04
CA GLY A 600 2.02 22.69 8.84
C GLY A 600 2.61 24.08 9.09
N SER A 601 3.18 24.29 10.29
CA SER A 601 3.88 25.53 10.67
C SER A 601 5.31 25.54 10.13
N ASP A 602 5.97 26.69 10.31
CA ASP A 602 7.37 26.87 9.94
C ASP A 602 8.27 25.77 10.54
N PRO A 603 9.24 25.22 9.80
CA PRO A 603 10.15 24.22 10.32
C PRO A 603 10.90 24.65 11.59
N LYS A 604 11.17 25.96 11.79
CA LYS A 604 12.04 26.45 12.88
C LYS A 604 13.40 25.71 12.93
N LEU A 605 13.94 25.37 11.76
CA LEU A 605 15.23 24.72 11.58
C LEU A 605 16.13 25.64 10.76
N ASP A 606 17.40 25.75 11.15
CA ASP A 606 18.40 26.41 10.30
C ASP A 606 18.70 25.52 9.09
N ARG A 607 18.73 26.09 7.88
CA ARG A 607 19.01 25.37 6.62
C ARG A 607 18.15 24.10 6.48
N PRO A 608 16.81 24.21 6.45
CA PRO A 608 15.91 23.05 6.51
C PRO A 608 16.07 22.10 5.32
N GLN A 609 16.28 22.64 4.11
CA GLN A 609 16.49 21.87 2.89
C GLN A 609 17.67 20.90 3.02
N GLU A 610 18.81 21.40 3.50
CA GLU A 610 19.98 20.57 3.77
C GLU A 610 19.68 19.45 4.76
N ARG A 611 19.03 19.79 5.89
CA ARG A 611 18.67 18.79 6.91
C ARG A 611 17.75 17.72 6.36
N TYR A 612 16.84 18.07 5.44
CA TYR A 612 15.94 17.13 4.79
C TYR A 612 16.67 16.17 3.85
N ILE A 613 17.64 16.67 3.08
CA ILE A 613 18.49 15.83 2.22
C ILE A 613 19.35 14.88 3.06
N LEU A 614 20.04 15.40 4.09
CA LEU A 614 20.85 14.59 5.01
C LEU A 614 20.00 13.51 5.71
N ASN A 615 18.79 13.86 6.13
CA ASN A 615 17.87 12.93 6.77
C ASN A 615 17.38 11.84 5.80
N THR A 616 17.09 12.21 4.55
CA THR A 616 16.71 11.27 3.48
C THR A 616 17.84 10.29 3.18
N PHE A 617 19.07 10.79 3.05
CA PHE A 617 20.26 9.93 2.90
C PHE A 617 20.44 8.99 4.10
N THR A 618 20.32 9.51 5.33
CA THR A 618 20.51 8.73 6.56
C THR A 618 19.57 7.53 6.66
N HIS A 619 18.28 7.75 6.37
CA HIS A 619 17.25 6.73 6.52
C HIS A 619 17.06 5.89 5.26
N GLY A 620 17.18 6.46 4.06
CA GLY A 620 17.04 5.75 2.79
C GLY A 620 18.19 4.81 2.46
N CYS A 621 19.40 5.12 2.94
CA CYS A 621 20.57 4.23 2.85
C CYS A 621 20.70 3.29 4.06
N ASN A 622 19.73 3.30 4.99
CA ASN A 622 19.69 2.50 6.22
C ASN A 622 20.92 2.67 7.15
N LEU A 623 21.59 3.82 7.14
CA LEU A 623 22.74 4.11 8.01
C LEU A 623 22.35 4.27 9.47
N GLY A 624 21.18 4.86 9.70
CA GLY A 624 20.71 5.26 11.02
C GLY A 624 21.43 6.50 11.57
N PRO A 625 20.79 7.26 12.47
CA PRO A 625 21.23 8.60 12.87
C PRO A 625 22.58 8.60 13.59
N ASN A 626 22.92 7.53 14.31
CA ASN A 626 24.18 7.45 15.06
C ASN A 626 25.40 7.27 14.15
N GLN A 627 25.32 6.40 13.13
CA GLN A 627 26.43 6.20 12.21
C GLN A 627 26.52 7.34 11.21
N ALA A 628 25.38 7.79 10.64
CA ALA A 628 25.37 8.92 9.72
C ALA A 628 26.05 10.17 10.30
N ALA A 629 25.70 10.56 11.53
CA ALA A 629 26.28 11.73 12.18
C ALA A 629 27.81 11.64 12.43
N ARG A 630 28.40 10.43 12.45
CA ARG A 630 29.86 10.26 12.58
C ARG A 630 30.62 10.54 11.28
N HIS A 631 29.93 10.46 10.14
CA HIS A 631 30.50 10.65 8.81
C HIS A 631 30.08 11.98 8.16
N MET A 632 29.16 12.72 8.79
CA MET A 632 28.74 14.06 8.39
C MET A 632 29.61 15.11 9.10
N ARG A 633 30.02 16.16 8.37
CA ARG A 633 30.71 17.32 8.94
C ARG A 633 29.69 18.34 9.49
N GLU A 634 30.16 19.28 10.31
CA GLU A 634 29.36 20.34 10.96
C GLU A 634 28.36 19.83 12.04
N ASN A 635 27.62 20.74 12.70
CA ASN A 635 26.79 20.54 13.91
C ASN A 635 25.60 19.55 13.77
N ILE A 636 25.68 18.54 12.90
CA ILE A 636 24.68 17.49 12.72
C ILE A 636 24.86 16.42 13.78
N THR A 637 23.91 16.35 14.72
CA THR A 637 23.90 15.33 15.77
C THR A 637 22.88 14.23 15.46
N PRO A 638 23.03 13.02 16.04
CA PRO A 638 22.00 11.97 15.93
C PRO A 638 20.62 12.42 16.42
N LYS A 639 20.59 13.33 17.40
CA LYS A 639 19.36 13.93 17.93
C LYS A 639 18.68 14.80 16.87
N THR A 640 19.45 15.59 16.12
CA THR A 640 18.95 16.43 15.04
C THR A 640 18.30 15.60 13.94
N LEU A 641 18.97 14.54 13.46
CA LEU A 641 18.44 13.65 12.43
C LEU A 641 17.16 12.94 12.92
N SER A 642 17.19 12.39 14.14
CA SER A 642 16.02 11.74 14.74
C SER A 642 14.84 12.70 14.92
N PHE A 643 15.10 13.96 15.27
CA PHE A 643 14.09 15.01 15.41
C PHE A 643 13.40 15.31 14.08
N VAL A 644 14.18 15.51 13.01
CA VAL A 644 13.66 15.78 11.66
C VAL A 644 12.82 14.59 11.19
N HIS A 645 13.35 13.37 11.28
CA HIS A 645 12.65 12.15 10.92
C HIS A 645 11.30 11.98 11.64
N GLN A 646 11.26 12.22 12.95
CA GLN A 646 10.04 12.03 13.75
C GLN A 646 9.00 13.14 13.54
N ARG A 647 9.43 14.39 13.32
CA ARG A 647 8.55 15.57 13.40
C ARG A 647 8.25 16.25 12.06
N HIS A 648 9.12 16.07 11.08
CA HIS A 648 9.04 16.75 9.78
C HIS A 648 8.68 15.82 8.62
N VAL A 649 8.78 14.50 8.83
CA VAL A 649 8.55 13.51 7.77
C VAL A 649 7.46 12.53 8.15
N THR A 650 6.47 12.41 7.27
CA THR A 650 5.39 11.43 7.32
C THR A 650 5.47 10.54 6.08
N THR A 651 4.78 9.39 6.10
CA THR A 651 4.69 8.50 4.92
C THR A 651 4.04 9.22 3.72
N GLN A 652 3.05 10.08 3.98
CA GLN A 652 2.42 10.91 2.94
C GLN A 652 3.37 11.96 2.37
N ASN A 653 4.21 12.60 3.19
CA ASN A 653 5.20 13.56 2.70
C ASN A 653 6.23 12.88 1.77
N LEU A 654 6.65 11.65 2.10
CA LEU A 654 7.56 10.87 1.25
C LEU A 654 6.90 10.48 -0.07
N ALA A 655 5.62 10.08 -0.06
CA ALA A 655 4.87 9.78 -1.27
C ALA A 655 4.78 11.00 -2.21
N LYS A 656 4.45 12.19 -1.67
CA LYS A 656 4.42 13.45 -2.45
C LYS A 656 5.80 13.84 -3.00
N ALA A 657 6.87 13.64 -2.22
CA ALA A 657 8.24 13.87 -2.69
C ALA A 657 8.62 12.92 -3.85
N ASN A 658 8.24 11.65 -3.75
CA ASN A 658 8.42 10.67 -4.83
C ASN A 658 7.64 11.05 -6.08
N GLN A 659 6.38 11.46 -5.93
CA GLN A 659 5.51 11.90 -7.02
C GLN A 659 6.16 13.01 -7.85
N ASP A 660 6.78 14.00 -7.22
CA ASP A 660 7.47 15.07 -7.96
C ASP A 660 8.62 14.56 -8.81
N ILE A 661 9.41 13.62 -8.28
CA ILE A 661 10.54 13.01 -9.00
C ILE A 661 10.04 12.16 -10.16
N ILE A 662 8.99 11.36 -9.93
CA ILE A 662 8.35 10.54 -10.98
C ILE A 662 7.81 11.43 -12.11
N ASN A 663 7.14 12.53 -11.77
CA ASN A 663 6.59 13.46 -12.76
C ASN A 663 7.72 14.15 -13.56
N ALA A 664 8.79 14.57 -12.89
CA ALA A 664 9.96 15.12 -13.58
C ALA A 664 10.62 14.07 -14.50
N TYR A 665 10.74 12.83 -14.03
CA TYR A 665 11.27 11.70 -14.78
C TYR A 665 10.46 11.41 -16.05
N ALA A 666 9.13 11.44 -15.96
CA ALA A 666 8.24 11.19 -17.08
C ALA A 666 8.38 12.21 -18.23
N THR A 667 8.95 13.40 -17.97
CA THR A 667 9.20 14.41 -19.00
C THR A 667 10.40 14.10 -19.91
N LEU A 668 11.30 13.21 -19.47
CA LEU A 668 12.52 12.86 -20.21
C LEU A 668 12.20 11.95 -21.40
N ASP A 669 12.97 12.07 -22.49
CA ASP A 669 12.73 11.26 -23.70
C ASP A 669 13.36 9.87 -23.63
N LEU A 670 14.49 9.72 -22.94
CA LEU A 670 15.20 8.44 -22.83
C LEU A 670 14.34 7.33 -22.18
N PRO A 671 13.61 7.56 -21.07
CA PRO A 671 12.76 6.53 -20.47
C PRO A 671 11.66 6.00 -21.39
N LYS A 672 11.19 6.81 -22.34
CA LYS A 672 10.16 6.43 -23.33
C LYS A 672 10.66 5.36 -24.32
N ARG A 673 11.98 5.14 -24.39
CA ARG A 673 12.60 4.05 -25.18
C ARG A 673 12.57 2.70 -24.47
N TRP A 674 12.35 2.68 -23.14
CA TRP A 674 12.28 1.45 -22.35
C TRP A 674 10.85 0.97 -22.07
N GLY A 675 9.91 1.90 -22.00
CA GLY A 675 8.53 1.62 -21.65
C GLY A 675 7.61 2.80 -21.94
N THR A 676 6.30 2.52 -21.92
CA THR A 676 5.26 3.52 -22.22
C THR A 676 4.73 4.23 -20.98
N GLY A 677 5.02 3.70 -19.78
CA GLY A 677 4.40 4.11 -18.53
C GLY A 677 2.98 3.57 -18.32
N GLN A 678 2.44 2.77 -19.26
CA GLN A 678 1.10 2.18 -19.16
C GLN A 678 1.08 0.85 -18.41
N THR A 679 2.25 0.27 -18.15
CA THR A 679 2.36 -1.01 -17.46
C THR A 679 3.30 -0.94 -16.26
N ALA A 680 2.98 -1.70 -15.21
CA ALA A 680 3.79 -1.81 -14.02
C ALA A 680 3.84 -3.25 -13.52
N ALA A 681 4.87 -3.58 -12.76
CA ALA A 681 5.07 -4.87 -12.14
C ALA A 681 5.18 -4.74 -10.62
N ALA A 682 4.59 -5.70 -9.93
CA ALA A 682 4.39 -5.65 -8.49
C ALA A 682 5.00 -6.88 -7.82
N ASP A 683 5.91 -6.64 -6.88
CA ASP A 683 6.63 -7.71 -6.17
C ASP A 683 7.05 -7.30 -4.76
N GLY A 684 7.33 -8.28 -3.92
CA GLY A 684 7.72 -8.12 -2.53
C GLY A 684 9.10 -8.70 -2.23
N THR A 685 9.96 -7.94 -1.56
CA THR A 685 11.26 -8.41 -1.06
C THR A 685 11.25 -8.53 0.46
N GLN A 686 11.75 -9.63 1.01
CA GLN A 686 11.85 -9.78 2.47
C GLN A 686 12.91 -8.82 3.04
N ARG A 687 12.58 -8.19 4.17
CA ARG A 687 13.49 -7.40 5.01
C ARG A 687 13.48 -7.95 6.43
N ASP A 688 14.67 -8.13 7.00
CA ASP A 688 14.82 -8.55 8.39
C ASP A 688 14.41 -7.44 9.35
N THR A 689 13.68 -7.82 10.41
CA THR A 689 13.22 -6.89 11.46
C THR A 689 13.56 -7.43 12.84
N TYR A 690 13.58 -6.57 13.86
CA TYR A 690 13.74 -7.06 15.23
C TYR A 690 12.58 -7.94 15.66
N GLU A 691 12.91 -9.02 16.36
CA GLU A 691 11.95 -10.09 16.63
C GLU A 691 10.82 -9.67 17.58
N ASN A 692 11.05 -8.79 18.57
CA ASN A 692 10.11 -8.56 19.67
C ASN A 692 8.98 -7.56 19.36
N ASN A 693 8.10 -7.88 18.41
CA ASN A 693 6.94 -7.06 18.09
C ASN A 693 5.69 -7.89 17.72
N LEU A 694 4.51 -7.25 17.69
CA LEU A 694 3.24 -7.91 17.37
C LEU A 694 3.18 -8.41 15.91
N LEU A 695 3.95 -7.80 15.00
CA LEU A 695 3.92 -8.04 13.54
C LEU A 695 4.98 -9.03 13.04
N ALA A 696 5.98 -9.36 13.85
CA ALA A 696 7.09 -10.22 13.50
C ALA A 696 6.59 -11.67 13.39
N GLU A 697 6.44 -12.13 12.16
CA GLU A 697 6.13 -13.51 11.84
C GLU A 697 7.28 -14.13 11.06
N ASN A 698 7.43 -15.45 11.19
CA ASN A 698 8.43 -16.19 10.45
C ASN A 698 7.93 -16.40 9.01
N HIS A 699 8.72 -16.03 8.00
CA HIS A 699 8.31 -16.16 6.61
C HIS A 699 8.55 -17.58 6.09
N ILE A 700 7.48 -18.28 5.67
CA ILE A 700 7.55 -19.68 5.23
C ILE A 700 8.39 -19.87 3.95
N ARG A 701 8.39 -18.88 3.02
CA ARG A 701 9.13 -18.95 1.73
C ARG A 701 10.62 -18.62 1.85
N TYR A 702 11.01 -17.80 2.81
CA TYR A 702 12.36 -17.21 2.86
C TYR A 702 13.12 -17.51 4.16
N GLY A 703 12.43 -17.92 5.23
CA GLY A 703 13.02 -18.15 6.56
C GLY A 703 13.32 -16.85 7.31
N GLY A 704 13.19 -16.87 8.64
CA GLY A 704 13.54 -15.73 9.51
C GLY A 704 12.38 -14.78 9.84
N TYR A 705 12.62 -13.87 10.79
CA TYR A 705 11.64 -12.88 11.27
C TYR A 705 11.79 -11.55 10.54
N GLY A 706 10.73 -11.08 9.88
CA GLY A 706 10.81 -9.90 9.02
C GLY A 706 9.48 -9.31 8.62
N GLY A 707 9.53 -8.46 7.59
CA GLY A 707 8.38 -8.07 6.78
C GLY A 707 8.78 -8.01 5.31
N ILE A 708 7.84 -7.62 4.46
CA ILE A 708 7.99 -7.58 3.00
C ILE A 708 7.94 -6.11 2.58
N ALA A 709 9.01 -5.65 1.94
CA ALA A 709 9.04 -4.38 1.23
C ALA A 709 8.43 -4.61 -0.15
N TYR A 710 7.22 -4.11 -0.33
CA TYR A 710 6.42 -4.30 -1.53
C TYR A 710 6.52 -3.07 -2.43
N HIS A 711 6.76 -3.27 -3.72
CA HIS A 711 6.94 -2.18 -4.69
C HIS A 711 6.11 -2.38 -5.96
N HIS A 712 5.73 -1.26 -6.59
CA HIS A 712 5.29 -1.23 -7.99
C HIS A 712 6.35 -0.53 -8.84
N ILE A 713 6.86 -1.23 -9.83
CA ILE A 713 7.89 -0.72 -10.75
C ILE A 713 7.27 -0.57 -12.12
N SER A 714 7.33 0.63 -12.69
CA SER A 714 6.87 0.92 -14.04
C SER A 714 7.76 0.28 -15.10
N ASP A 715 7.22 0.03 -16.30
CA ASP A 715 7.97 -0.49 -17.45
C ASP A 715 9.13 0.41 -17.89
N ASN A 716 9.11 1.69 -17.51
CA ASN A 716 10.20 2.63 -17.69
C ASN A 716 11.19 2.70 -16.51
N TYR A 717 11.25 1.66 -15.66
CA TYR A 717 12.23 1.50 -14.57
C TYR A 717 12.12 2.46 -13.36
N ILE A 718 11.03 3.22 -13.22
CA ILE A 718 10.80 4.05 -12.02
C ILE A 718 9.87 3.33 -11.03
N ALA A 719 10.15 3.44 -9.72
CA ALA A 719 9.24 2.94 -8.69
C ALA A 719 8.08 3.93 -8.49
N LEU A 720 6.85 3.43 -8.57
CA LEU A 720 5.62 4.23 -8.45
C LEU A 720 5.03 4.20 -7.04
N PHE A 721 5.28 3.10 -6.33
CA PHE A 721 4.69 2.86 -5.03
C PHE A 721 5.57 1.93 -4.19
N SER A 722 5.60 2.17 -2.88
CA SER A 722 6.12 1.22 -1.91
C SER A 722 5.27 1.13 -0.63
N HIS A 723 5.24 -0.07 -0.04
CA HIS A 723 4.58 -0.31 1.25
C HIS A 723 5.30 -1.43 2.04
N PHE A 724 5.23 -1.35 3.37
CA PHE A 724 5.76 -2.38 4.25
C PHE A 724 4.64 -3.33 4.71
N ILE A 725 4.71 -4.59 4.28
CA ILE A 725 3.72 -5.63 4.59
C ILE A 725 4.30 -6.58 5.65
N PRO A 726 3.63 -6.77 6.81
CA PRO A 726 4.08 -7.76 7.78
C PRO A 726 4.07 -9.19 7.22
N CYS A 727 5.01 -10.03 7.65
CA CYS A 727 5.01 -11.46 7.31
C CYS A 727 3.67 -12.13 7.68
N GLY A 728 3.20 -13.04 6.83
CA GLY A 728 1.94 -13.78 7.01
C GLY A 728 0.68 -13.04 6.54
N VAL A 729 0.79 -11.77 6.14
CA VAL A 729 -0.25 -11.05 5.40
C VAL A 729 -0.11 -11.39 3.91
N TRP A 730 -1.24 -11.60 3.24
CA TRP A 730 -1.26 -11.94 1.81
C TRP A 730 -0.95 -10.69 0.97
N GLU A 731 0.11 -10.71 0.16
CA GLU A 731 0.61 -9.52 -0.56
C GLU A 731 -0.34 -9.01 -1.63
N ALA A 732 -1.11 -9.92 -2.24
CA ALA A 732 -2.04 -9.59 -3.32
C ALA A 732 -3.13 -8.58 -2.93
N VAL A 733 -3.31 -8.40 -1.62
CA VAL A 733 -4.16 -7.41 -0.99
C VAL A 733 -3.73 -5.97 -1.31
N TYR A 734 -2.43 -5.75 -1.56
CA TYR A 734 -1.82 -4.43 -1.84
C TYR A 734 -1.53 -4.18 -3.32
N ILE A 735 -1.70 -5.19 -4.19
CA ILE A 735 -1.57 -5.08 -5.66
C ILE A 735 -2.43 -3.94 -6.19
N ILE A 736 -3.67 -3.85 -5.75
CA ILE A 736 -4.62 -2.85 -6.25
C ILE A 736 -4.39 -1.49 -5.57
N GLU A 737 -4.12 -1.51 -4.27
CA GLU A 737 -3.94 -0.29 -3.48
C GLU A 737 -2.80 0.58 -4.00
N GLY A 738 -1.68 -0.02 -4.43
CA GLY A 738 -0.53 0.75 -4.94
C GLY A 738 -0.87 1.58 -6.18
N LEU A 739 -1.73 1.07 -7.07
CA LEU A 739 -2.21 1.82 -8.23
C LEU A 739 -3.20 2.92 -7.82
N LEU A 740 -4.11 2.62 -6.89
CA LEU A 740 -5.10 3.60 -6.42
C LEU A 740 -4.47 4.77 -5.65
N GLN A 741 -3.35 4.54 -4.97
CA GLN A 741 -2.61 5.57 -4.23
C GLN A 741 -1.58 6.31 -5.09
N ASN A 742 -1.34 5.87 -6.32
CA ASN A 742 -0.42 6.55 -7.23
C ASN A 742 -1.10 7.80 -7.82
N GLU A 743 -0.65 8.98 -7.39
CA GLU A 743 -1.14 10.27 -7.90
C GLU A 743 -0.19 10.88 -8.95
N SER A 744 0.85 10.16 -9.39
CA SER A 744 1.82 10.66 -10.38
C SER A 744 1.25 10.74 -11.79
N ASP A 745 1.95 11.39 -12.71
CA ASP A 745 1.56 11.50 -14.13
C ASP A 745 1.70 10.14 -14.86
N VAL A 746 2.44 9.19 -14.28
CA VAL A 746 2.59 7.83 -14.79
C VAL A 746 1.49 6.95 -14.20
N GLN A 747 0.43 6.72 -14.97
CA GLN A 747 -0.79 6.01 -14.56
C GLN A 747 -0.93 4.68 -15.33
N PRO A 748 -0.32 3.59 -14.85
CA PRO A 748 -0.42 2.30 -15.54
C PRO A 748 -1.80 1.67 -15.36
N ASP A 749 -2.34 1.10 -16.44
CA ASP A 749 -3.62 0.38 -16.46
C ASP A 749 -3.43 -1.15 -16.37
N THR A 750 -2.19 -1.61 -16.58
CA THR A 750 -1.82 -3.03 -16.65
C THR A 750 -0.80 -3.37 -15.57
N LEU A 751 -1.09 -4.41 -14.80
CA LEU A 751 -0.29 -4.77 -13.63
C LEU A 751 0.17 -6.23 -13.68
N PHE A 752 1.48 -6.42 -13.74
CA PHE A 752 2.13 -7.72 -13.63
C PHE A 752 2.34 -8.06 -12.15
N ALA A 753 2.00 -9.29 -11.73
CA ALA A 753 2.14 -9.71 -10.34
C ALA A 753 2.72 -11.13 -10.23
N ASP A 754 3.34 -11.47 -9.10
CA ASP A 754 3.73 -12.87 -8.84
C ASP A 754 2.48 -13.78 -8.68
N THR A 755 2.73 -15.08 -8.55
CA THR A 755 1.78 -16.18 -8.35
C THR A 755 0.68 -15.87 -7.32
N GLN A 756 0.95 -15.03 -6.31
CA GLN A 756 -0.04 -14.63 -5.31
C GLN A 756 -1.23 -13.85 -5.91
N GLY A 757 -1.04 -13.14 -7.04
CA GLY A 757 -2.10 -12.40 -7.73
C GLY A 757 -3.16 -13.28 -8.42
N GLN A 758 -3.02 -14.61 -8.45
CA GLN A 758 -3.92 -15.53 -9.19
C GLN A 758 -5.31 -15.76 -8.53
N SER A 759 -5.60 -15.10 -7.42
CA SER A 759 -6.83 -15.29 -6.66
C SER A 759 -8.04 -14.69 -7.38
N THR A 760 -9.16 -15.41 -7.39
CA THR A 760 -10.36 -14.97 -8.13
C THR A 760 -10.95 -13.66 -7.58
N PRO A 761 -11.08 -13.42 -6.26
CA PRO A 761 -11.47 -12.08 -5.76
C PRO A 761 -10.59 -10.93 -6.25
N VAL A 762 -9.28 -11.13 -6.43
CA VAL A 762 -8.38 -10.07 -6.91
C VAL A 762 -8.63 -9.81 -8.39
N PHE A 763 -8.77 -10.85 -9.22
CA PHE A 763 -9.19 -10.68 -10.61
C PHE A 763 -10.53 -9.93 -10.75
N ALA A 764 -11.52 -10.26 -9.91
CA ALA A 764 -12.81 -9.57 -9.92
C ALA A 764 -12.68 -8.09 -9.56
N LEU A 765 -11.96 -7.78 -8.48
CA LEU A 765 -11.79 -6.40 -8.03
C LEU A 765 -10.95 -5.58 -9.02
N SER A 766 -9.88 -6.15 -9.58
CA SER A 766 -9.08 -5.51 -10.63
C SER A 766 -9.92 -5.19 -11.86
N TYR A 767 -10.74 -6.14 -12.33
CA TYR A 767 -11.64 -5.92 -13.47
C TYR A 767 -12.62 -4.77 -13.22
N LEU A 768 -13.26 -4.75 -12.04
CA LEU A 768 -14.18 -3.68 -11.67
C LEU A 768 -13.46 -2.32 -11.56
N LEU A 769 -12.18 -2.29 -11.20
CA LEU A 769 -11.41 -1.05 -11.13
C LEU A 769 -10.76 -0.63 -12.45
N GLY A 770 -10.98 -1.37 -13.55
CA GLY A 770 -10.37 -1.10 -14.85
C GLY A 770 -8.90 -1.51 -14.96
N ILE A 771 -8.41 -2.34 -14.04
CA ILE A 771 -7.00 -2.78 -13.97
C ILE A 771 -6.85 -4.12 -14.70
N LYS A 772 -5.98 -4.17 -15.70
CA LYS A 772 -5.61 -5.41 -16.40
C LYS A 772 -4.56 -6.18 -15.61
N LEU A 773 -5.01 -7.10 -14.77
CA LEU A 773 -4.13 -7.94 -13.96
C LEU A 773 -3.52 -9.08 -14.79
N MET A 774 -2.18 -9.13 -14.85
CA MET A 774 -1.41 -10.13 -15.59
C MET A 774 -0.47 -10.91 -14.65
N PRO A 775 -0.99 -11.82 -13.81
CA PRO A 775 -0.15 -12.55 -12.87
C PRO A 775 0.68 -13.63 -13.56
N ARG A 776 1.91 -13.85 -13.07
CA ARG A 776 2.74 -14.97 -13.48
C ARG A 776 2.07 -16.29 -13.09
N ILE A 777 1.82 -17.14 -14.09
CA ILE A 777 1.20 -18.46 -13.86
C ILE A 777 2.25 -19.50 -13.50
N ARG A 778 2.11 -20.10 -12.31
CA ARG A 778 2.87 -21.26 -11.84
C ARG A 778 1.96 -22.49 -11.85
N ASN A 779 2.45 -23.60 -12.39
CA ASN A 779 1.72 -24.87 -12.47
C ASN A 779 0.32 -24.74 -13.11
N ILE A 780 0.28 -24.26 -14.36
CA ILE A 780 -0.97 -24.05 -15.12
C ILE A 780 -1.85 -25.31 -15.18
N LYS A 781 -1.25 -26.50 -15.12
CA LYS A 781 -1.92 -27.81 -15.14
C LYS A 781 -2.92 -28.01 -13.99
N ALA A 782 -2.73 -27.31 -12.87
CA ALA A 782 -3.62 -27.39 -11.71
C ALA A 782 -4.76 -26.35 -11.74
N LEU A 783 -4.76 -25.43 -12.71
CA LEU A 783 -5.75 -24.37 -12.82
C LEU A 783 -6.98 -24.85 -13.60
N LYS A 784 -8.15 -24.46 -13.09
CA LYS A 784 -9.44 -24.80 -13.69
C LYS A 784 -9.94 -23.67 -14.58
N PHE A 785 -10.32 -24.02 -15.82
CA PHE A 785 -11.08 -23.18 -16.73
C PHE A 785 -12.58 -23.46 -16.55
N TYR A 786 -13.40 -22.43 -16.67
CA TYR A 786 -14.86 -22.50 -16.53
C TYR A 786 -15.54 -22.25 -17.87
N ARG A 787 -16.71 -22.83 -18.12
CA ARG A 787 -17.51 -22.66 -19.34
C ARG A 787 -18.56 -21.57 -19.15
N PRO A 788 -18.96 -20.86 -20.22
CA PRO A 788 -20.09 -19.94 -20.17
C PRO A 788 -21.41 -20.63 -19.80
N THR A 789 -21.67 -21.83 -20.31
CA THR A 789 -22.80 -22.67 -19.87
C THR A 789 -22.39 -24.15 -19.86
N LYS A 790 -23.15 -24.99 -19.16
CA LYS A 790 -22.88 -26.43 -19.09
C LYS A 790 -22.96 -27.12 -20.46
N ASP A 791 -23.80 -26.59 -21.35
CA ASP A 791 -24.06 -27.16 -22.68
C ASP A 791 -23.07 -26.67 -23.75
N THR A 792 -22.16 -25.74 -23.41
CA THR A 792 -21.16 -25.22 -24.36
C THR A 792 -20.03 -26.23 -24.56
N THR A 793 -19.75 -26.60 -25.81
CA THR A 793 -18.65 -27.48 -26.21
C THR A 793 -17.75 -26.82 -27.25
N TYR A 794 -16.45 -27.11 -27.21
CA TYR A 794 -15.45 -26.61 -28.16
C TYR A 794 -14.84 -27.75 -28.98
N GLN A 795 -14.24 -27.46 -30.14
CA GLN A 795 -13.73 -28.51 -31.03
C GLN A 795 -12.33 -28.99 -30.62
N HIS A 796 -11.45 -28.05 -30.25
CA HIS A 796 -10.03 -28.29 -30.01
C HIS A 796 -9.62 -28.11 -28.54
N ILE A 797 -10.28 -27.21 -27.81
CA ILE A 797 -9.88 -26.84 -26.44
C ILE A 797 -10.84 -27.33 -25.33
N ASP A 798 -11.84 -28.17 -25.66
CA ASP A 798 -12.91 -28.58 -24.74
C ASP A 798 -12.38 -29.19 -23.43
N ALA A 799 -11.31 -29.99 -23.54
CA ALA A 799 -10.69 -30.69 -22.41
C ALA A 799 -10.11 -29.74 -21.33
N LEU A 800 -9.88 -28.46 -21.63
CA LEU A 800 -9.40 -27.48 -20.65
C LEU A 800 -10.47 -27.14 -19.60
N PHE A 801 -11.74 -27.28 -19.95
CA PHE A 801 -12.86 -26.74 -19.19
C PHE A 801 -13.50 -27.76 -18.25
N SER A 802 -13.69 -27.37 -16.98
CA SER A 802 -14.05 -28.31 -15.90
C SER A 802 -15.41 -28.07 -15.22
N ASP A 803 -15.95 -26.84 -15.26
CA ASP A 803 -17.22 -26.49 -14.60
C ASP A 803 -17.84 -25.24 -15.28
N ALA A 804 -19.03 -24.82 -14.91
CA ALA A 804 -19.71 -23.63 -15.45
C ALA A 804 -19.79 -22.46 -14.45
N ILE A 805 -19.97 -21.24 -14.96
CA ILE A 805 -20.15 -20.03 -14.15
C ILE A 805 -21.58 -19.95 -13.60
N ASP A 806 -21.73 -19.51 -12.34
CA ASP A 806 -23.01 -19.19 -11.71
C ASP A 806 -23.41 -17.73 -12.00
N TRP A 807 -24.06 -17.51 -13.14
CA TRP A 807 -24.49 -16.17 -13.58
C TRP A 807 -25.54 -15.51 -12.68
N PRO A 808 -26.59 -16.21 -12.18
CA PRO A 808 -27.57 -15.59 -11.28
C PRO A 808 -26.95 -14.96 -10.02
N LEU A 809 -25.85 -15.54 -9.51
CA LEU A 809 -25.15 -14.97 -8.37
C LEU A 809 -24.48 -13.63 -8.69
N ILE A 810 -23.90 -13.48 -9.88
CA ILE A 810 -23.29 -12.23 -10.36
C ILE A 810 -24.37 -11.18 -10.57
N GLU A 811 -25.48 -11.55 -11.21
CA GLU A 811 -26.63 -10.67 -11.48
C GLU A 811 -27.23 -10.09 -10.18
N THR A 812 -27.51 -10.98 -9.21
CA THR A 812 -28.14 -10.62 -7.92
C THR A 812 -27.28 -9.64 -7.12
N HIS A 813 -25.95 -9.80 -7.16
CA HIS A 813 -25.01 -9.01 -6.36
C HIS A 813 -24.38 -7.85 -7.12
N TRP A 814 -24.88 -7.51 -8.31
CA TRP A 814 -24.36 -6.38 -9.09
C TRP A 814 -24.34 -5.07 -8.31
N GLN A 815 -25.42 -4.76 -7.59
CA GLN A 815 -25.52 -3.56 -6.77
C GLN A 815 -24.44 -3.52 -5.67
N ASP A 816 -24.12 -4.68 -5.08
CA ASP A 816 -23.07 -4.79 -4.06
C ASP A 816 -21.68 -4.56 -4.67
N PHE A 817 -21.41 -5.04 -5.89
CA PHE A 817 -20.15 -4.76 -6.59
C PHE A 817 -19.96 -3.26 -6.81
N MET A 818 -20.98 -2.59 -7.34
CA MET A 818 -20.95 -1.15 -7.60
C MET A 818 -20.74 -0.36 -6.29
N ARG A 819 -21.48 -0.72 -5.24
CA ARG A 819 -21.36 -0.08 -3.92
C ARG A 819 -19.93 -0.20 -3.37
N VAL A 820 -19.32 -1.38 -3.47
CA VAL A 820 -17.95 -1.62 -3.00
C VAL A 820 -16.94 -0.80 -3.78
N VAL A 821 -17.01 -0.81 -5.11
CA VAL A 821 -16.01 -0.15 -5.97
C VAL A 821 -16.12 1.38 -5.85
N LEU A 822 -17.33 1.92 -5.81
CA LEU A 822 -17.56 3.34 -5.57
C LEU A 822 -17.07 3.77 -4.19
N SER A 823 -17.22 2.92 -3.16
CA SER A 823 -16.70 3.20 -1.82
C SER A 823 -15.17 3.24 -1.77
N ILE A 824 -14.51 2.40 -2.59
CA ILE A 824 -13.05 2.40 -2.76
C ILE A 824 -12.60 3.66 -3.52
N LYS A 825 -13.23 3.98 -4.67
CA LYS A 825 -12.92 5.20 -5.44
C LYS A 825 -13.15 6.48 -4.61
N ALA A 826 -14.13 6.48 -3.71
CA ALA A 826 -14.39 7.60 -2.80
C ALA A 826 -13.45 7.64 -1.57
N GLY A 827 -12.55 6.66 -1.40
CA GLY A 827 -11.61 6.60 -0.28
C GLY A 827 -12.25 6.27 1.08
N LYS A 828 -13.54 5.88 1.13
CA LYS A 828 -14.19 5.47 2.40
C LYS A 828 -13.70 4.10 2.88
N MET A 829 -13.30 3.23 1.95
CA MET A 829 -12.78 1.88 2.23
C MET A 829 -11.52 1.60 1.42
N SER A 830 -10.50 1.00 2.04
CA SER A 830 -9.28 0.59 1.31
C SER A 830 -9.42 -0.80 0.68
N SER A 831 -8.77 -1.01 -0.47
CA SER A 831 -8.78 -2.31 -1.14
C SER A 831 -8.15 -3.43 -0.28
N PRO A 832 -7.12 -3.17 0.55
CA PRO A 832 -6.58 -4.16 1.45
C PRO A 832 -7.55 -4.66 2.50
N LEU A 833 -8.32 -3.74 3.08
CA LEU A 833 -9.29 -4.08 4.10
C LEU A 833 -10.33 -5.02 3.51
N LEU A 834 -10.86 -4.69 2.32
CA LEU A 834 -11.85 -5.51 1.63
C LEU A 834 -11.31 -6.91 1.31
N LEU A 835 -10.15 -7.01 0.65
CA LEU A 835 -9.61 -8.31 0.23
C LEU A 835 -9.28 -9.23 1.41
N ARG A 836 -8.91 -8.67 2.58
CA ARG A 836 -8.77 -9.44 3.82
C ARG A 836 -10.11 -10.04 4.28
N LYS A 837 -11.23 -9.34 4.06
CA LYS A 837 -12.57 -9.83 4.38
C LYS A 837 -13.10 -10.80 3.31
N LEU A 838 -12.76 -10.59 2.03
CA LEU A 838 -13.10 -11.46 0.90
C LEU A 838 -12.17 -12.68 0.81
N SER A 839 -12.02 -13.43 1.91
CA SER A 839 -11.19 -14.63 1.94
C SER A 839 -11.99 -15.92 1.91
N ASN A 840 -11.37 -16.99 1.38
CA ASN A 840 -11.92 -18.35 1.30
C ASN A 840 -12.40 -18.95 2.63
N TYR A 841 -12.05 -18.31 3.76
CA TYR A 841 -12.40 -18.78 5.10
C TYR A 841 -13.82 -18.38 5.51
N SER A 842 -14.44 -17.37 4.89
CA SER A 842 -15.82 -17.02 5.22
C SER A 842 -16.77 -17.99 4.55
N ARG A 843 -17.63 -18.60 5.37
CA ARG A 843 -18.72 -19.46 4.89
C ARG A 843 -20.04 -18.70 4.75
N LYS A 844 -20.09 -17.49 5.29
CA LYS A 844 -21.30 -16.67 5.45
C LYS A 844 -21.37 -15.53 4.43
N ASN A 845 -20.21 -15.10 3.93
CA ASN A 845 -20.11 -13.92 3.09
C ASN A 845 -20.54 -14.19 1.64
N ARG A 846 -21.81 -13.91 1.31
CA ARG A 846 -22.34 -13.98 -0.06
C ARG A 846 -21.61 -13.05 -1.03
N LEU A 847 -21.15 -11.88 -0.55
CA LEU A 847 -20.34 -10.95 -1.34
C LEU A 847 -19.04 -11.62 -1.80
N TYR A 848 -18.36 -12.36 -0.91
CA TYR A 848 -17.17 -13.12 -1.31
C TYR A 848 -17.49 -14.17 -2.38
N GLN A 849 -18.61 -14.88 -2.28
CA GLN A 849 -19.00 -15.86 -3.30
C GLN A 849 -19.24 -15.16 -4.65
N ALA A 850 -19.94 -14.02 -4.66
CA ALA A 850 -20.18 -13.23 -5.86
C ALA A 850 -18.87 -12.74 -6.50
N PHE A 851 -17.94 -12.17 -5.72
CA PHE A 851 -16.60 -11.77 -6.20
C PHE A 851 -15.80 -12.97 -6.71
N ARG A 852 -15.94 -14.14 -6.08
CA ARG A 852 -15.28 -15.36 -6.52
C ARG A 852 -15.80 -15.81 -7.89
N GLU A 853 -17.10 -15.78 -8.13
CA GLU A 853 -17.70 -16.16 -9.41
C GLU A 853 -17.35 -15.17 -10.53
N LEU A 854 -17.46 -13.87 -10.29
CA LEU A 854 -16.99 -12.85 -11.25
C LEU A 854 -15.50 -13.05 -11.58
N GLY A 855 -14.68 -13.33 -10.56
CA GLY A 855 -13.27 -13.59 -10.71
C GLY A 855 -12.94 -14.84 -11.50
N ARG A 856 -13.82 -15.86 -11.49
CA ARG A 856 -13.67 -17.06 -12.34
C ARG A 856 -13.85 -16.73 -13.81
N VAL A 857 -14.77 -15.82 -14.16
CA VAL A 857 -14.96 -15.33 -15.53
C VAL A 857 -13.68 -14.66 -16.03
N VAL A 858 -13.26 -13.60 -15.33
CA VAL A 858 -12.08 -12.78 -15.70
C VAL A 858 -10.82 -13.64 -15.77
N ARG A 859 -10.60 -14.50 -14.77
CA ARG A 859 -9.43 -15.40 -14.75
C ARG A 859 -9.46 -16.40 -15.90
N THR A 860 -10.62 -16.95 -16.27
CA THR A 860 -10.70 -17.89 -17.38
C THR A 860 -10.31 -17.21 -18.69
N VAL A 861 -10.81 -15.99 -18.93
CA VAL A 861 -10.42 -15.21 -20.12
C VAL A 861 -8.92 -14.92 -20.12
N PHE A 862 -8.36 -14.48 -18.99
CA PHE A 862 -6.92 -14.28 -18.88
C PHE A 862 -6.11 -15.56 -19.17
N LEU A 863 -6.54 -16.72 -18.64
CA LEU A 863 -5.84 -17.98 -18.87
C LEU A 863 -5.88 -18.40 -20.36
N LEU A 864 -7.00 -18.17 -21.06
CA LEU A 864 -7.12 -18.42 -22.50
C LEU A 864 -6.16 -17.53 -23.31
N PHE A 865 -6.03 -16.27 -22.93
CA PHE A 865 -5.05 -15.35 -23.52
C PHE A 865 -3.61 -15.81 -23.23
N TYR A 866 -3.31 -16.16 -21.97
CA TYR A 866 -1.98 -16.60 -21.52
C TYR A 866 -1.47 -17.87 -22.23
N ILE A 867 -2.34 -18.84 -22.51
CA ILE A 867 -1.94 -20.06 -23.23
C ILE A 867 -1.74 -19.81 -24.72
N SER A 868 -2.55 -18.93 -25.31
CA SER A 868 -2.63 -18.75 -26.75
C SER A 868 -1.70 -17.67 -27.29
N ASP A 869 -1.12 -16.81 -26.44
CA ASP A 869 -0.22 -15.73 -26.84
C ASP A 869 1.16 -15.88 -26.16
N MET A 870 2.21 -16.00 -26.98
CA MET A 870 3.59 -16.11 -26.48
C MET A 870 4.18 -14.75 -26.08
N ASP A 871 3.78 -13.66 -26.73
CA ASP A 871 4.34 -12.33 -26.50
C ASP A 871 3.89 -11.78 -25.15
N VAL A 872 2.65 -12.10 -24.73
CA VAL A 872 2.17 -11.85 -23.36
C VAL A 872 3.07 -12.53 -22.33
N ARG A 873 3.46 -13.78 -22.57
CA ARG A 873 4.36 -14.50 -21.66
C ARG A 873 5.77 -13.90 -21.64
N LYS A 874 6.27 -13.43 -22.79
CA LYS A 874 7.54 -12.70 -22.87
C LYS A 874 7.47 -11.40 -22.08
N GLN A 875 6.39 -10.63 -22.24
CA GLN A 875 6.18 -9.37 -21.53
C GLN A 875 6.12 -9.58 -20.01
N ILE A 876 5.33 -10.56 -19.53
CA ILE A 876 5.28 -10.92 -18.10
C ILE A 876 6.70 -11.23 -17.57
N THR A 877 7.51 -11.94 -18.35
CA THR A 877 8.88 -12.29 -17.95
C THR A 877 9.81 -11.09 -17.96
N ALA A 878 9.73 -10.23 -18.98
CA ALA A 878 10.54 -9.02 -19.10
C ALA A 878 10.28 -8.05 -17.95
N GLU A 879 9.02 -7.80 -17.62
CA GLU A 879 8.63 -6.92 -16.52
C GLU A 879 9.03 -7.49 -15.15
N THR A 880 8.95 -8.81 -14.97
CA THR A 880 9.47 -9.46 -13.75
C THR A 880 10.98 -9.23 -13.59
N ASN A 881 11.76 -9.33 -14.67
CA ASN A 881 13.22 -9.10 -14.62
C ASN A 881 13.56 -7.64 -14.24
N LYS A 882 12.75 -6.66 -14.67
CA LYS A 882 12.95 -5.24 -14.29
C LYS A 882 12.77 -5.03 -12.79
N VAL A 883 11.79 -5.72 -12.19
CA VAL A 883 11.56 -5.68 -10.73
C VAL A 883 12.72 -6.33 -9.98
N GLU A 884 13.21 -7.49 -10.43
CA GLU A 884 14.39 -8.14 -9.85
C GLU A 884 15.62 -7.21 -9.90
N ALA A 885 15.84 -6.51 -11.02
CA ALA A 885 16.92 -5.53 -11.16
C ALA A 885 16.75 -4.32 -10.22
N PHE A 886 15.53 -3.81 -10.07
CA PHE A 886 15.23 -2.73 -9.11
C PHE A 886 15.52 -3.18 -7.67
N HIS A 887 15.11 -4.39 -7.29
CA HIS A 887 15.38 -4.94 -5.97
C HIS A 887 16.89 -4.97 -5.69
N GLY A 888 17.69 -5.46 -6.63
CA GLY A 888 19.16 -5.42 -6.52
C GLY A 888 19.71 -4.00 -6.35
N PHE A 889 19.19 -3.03 -7.10
CA PHE A 889 19.60 -1.62 -7.01
C PHE A 889 19.22 -0.98 -5.66
N SER A 890 17.97 -1.15 -5.22
CA SER A 890 17.48 -0.61 -3.94
C SER A 890 18.20 -1.23 -2.73
N GLU A 891 18.57 -2.51 -2.80
CA GLU A 891 19.36 -3.20 -1.79
C GLU A 891 20.80 -2.68 -1.76
N TRP A 892 21.41 -2.47 -2.93
CA TRP A 892 22.75 -1.89 -3.05
C TRP A 892 22.84 -0.47 -2.44
N LEU A 893 21.76 0.31 -2.54
CA LEU A 893 21.63 1.63 -1.89
C LEU A 893 21.43 1.54 -0.38
N SER A 894 20.84 0.46 0.12
CA SER A 894 20.64 0.21 1.55
C SER A 894 21.89 -0.41 2.23
N PHE A 895 23.06 0.18 2.01
CA PHE A 895 24.34 -0.36 2.49
C PHE A 895 24.57 -0.23 4.01
N GLY A 896 23.73 0.54 4.72
CA GLY A 896 23.78 0.66 6.18
C GLY A 896 23.05 -0.46 6.93
N GLY A 897 23.44 -0.69 8.19
CA GLY A 897 22.66 -1.49 9.15
C GLY A 897 22.50 -2.98 8.81
N LYS A 898 23.30 -3.53 7.87
CA LYS A 898 23.16 -4.89 7.32
C LYS A 898 21.76 -5.19 6.76
N GLY A 899 21.04 -4.17 6.29
CA GLY A 899 19.67 -4.31 5.78
C GLY A 899 18.60 -4.60 6.85
N ILE A 900 18.95 -4.61 8.14
CA ILE A 900 18.00 -4.86 9.24
C ILE A 900 17.25 -3.57 9.57
N ILE A 901 15.93 -3.64 9.61
CA ILE A 901 15.09 -2.54 10.09
C ILE A 901 15.07 -2.58 11.63
N ALA A 902 15.84 -1.68 12.24
CA ALA A 902 16.06 -1.60 13.69
C ALA A 902 14.90 -0.97 14.49
N THR A 903 13.66 -1.08 14.01
CA THR A 903 12.46 -0.55 14.67
C THR A 903 11.28 -1.51 14.53
N ASN A 904 10.43 -1.50 15.56
CA ASN A 904 9.21 -2.30 15.67
C ASN A 904 7.93 -1.47 15.47
N ASP A 905 8.08 -0.16 15.21
CA ASP A 905 6.96 0.73 14.91
C ASP A 905 6.60 0.62 13.42
N PRO A 906 5.38 0.16 13.07
CA PRO A 906 4.98 -0.04 11.68
C PRO A 906 5.10 1.23 10.84
N GLU A 907 4.79 2.39 11.42
CA GLU A 907 4.90 3.69 10.74
C GLU A 907 6.36 4.00 10.40
N GLN A 908 7.29 3.62 11.28
CA GLN A 908 8.71 3.85 11.08
C GLN A 908 9.31 2.85 10.09
N GLN A 909 8.84 1.60 10.10
CA GLN A 909 9.20 0.59 9.11
C GLN A 909 8.76 1.03 7.72
N GLU A 910 7.53 1.52 7.57
CA GLU A 910 7.02 2.05 6.31
C GLU A 910 7.81 3.29 5.84
N LYS A 911 8.15 4.22 6.75
CA LYS A 911 9.02 5.36 6.40
C LYS A 911 10.35 4.92 5.83
N ILE A 912 10.99 3.90 6.40
CA ILE A 912 12.30 3.41 5.92
C ILE A 912 12.20 2.89 4.49
N ILE A 913 11.16 2.11 4.17
CA ILE A 913 10.93 1.63 2.79
C ILE A 913 10.70 2.82 1.84
N LYS A 914 9.86 3.77 2.22
CA LYS A 914 9.58 4.97 1.40
C LYS A 914 10.78 5.90 1.24
N TYR A 915 11.67 6.01 2.23
CA TYR A 915 12.94 6.74 2.06
C TYR A 915 13.86 6.03 1.07
N ASN A 916 13.94 4.70 1.14
CA ASN A 916 14.77 3.93 0.21
C ASN A 916 14.23 4.04 -1.23
N GLU A 917 12.91 4.02 -1.41
CA GLU A 917 12.26 4.34 -2.69
C GLU A 917 12.63 5.76 -3.15
N LEU A 918 12.56 6.77 -2.27
CA LEU A 918 12.91 8.16 -2.60
C LEU A 918 14.36 8.33 -3.03
N VAL A 919 15.29 7.69 -2.33
CA VAL A 919 16.71 7.68 -2.74
C VAL A 919 16.87 6.95 -4.08
N SER A 920 16.21 5.81 -4.25
CA SER A 920 16.28 5.02 -5.50
C SER A 920 15.77 5.83 -6.69
N ASN A 921 14.58 6.42 -6.59
CA ASN A 921 13.97 7.22 -7.65
C ASN A 921 14.79 8.48 -7.96
N ALA A 922 15.35 9.15 -6.94
CA ALA A 922 16.22 10.29 -7.17
C ALA A 922 17.47 9.90 -7.97
N LEU A 923 18.13 8.79 -7.60
CA LEU A 923 19.31 8.32 -8.31
C LEU A 923 18.98 7.79 -9.71
N ILE A 924 17.84 7.12 -9.90
CA ILE A 924 17.34 6.73 -11.22
C ILE A 924 17.15 7.95 -12.12
N PHE A 925 16.50 9.00 -11.62
CA PHE A 925 16.31 10.25 -12.35
C PHE A 925 17.64 10.91 -12.71
N HIS A 926 18.56 11.03 -11.76
CA HIS A 926 19.88 11.62 -11.98
C HIS A 926 20.71 10.81 -13.00
N ASN A 927 20.73 9.47 -12.87
CA ASN A 927 21.38 8.59 -13.84
C ASN A 927 20.82 8.75 -15.24
N VAL A 928 19.51 8.92 -15.42
CA VAL A 928 18.93 9.17 -16.75
C VAL A 928 19.38 10.52 -17.31
N VAL A 929 19.47 11.56 -16.49
CA VAL A 929 19.99 12.87 -16.92
C VAL A 929 21.43 12.74 -17.41
N ASP A 930 22.30 12.09 -16.64
CA ASP A 930 23.70 11.87 -17.03
C ASP A 930 23.82 10.99 -18.27
N LEU A 931 23.07 9.88 -18.32
CA LEU A 931 23.07 8.98 -19.47
C LEU A 931 22.61 9.70 -20.75
N THR A 932 21.59 10.55 -20.65
CA THR A 932 21.11 11.37 -21.79
C THR A 932 22.20 12.36 -22.24
N ASN A 933 23.00 12.91 -21.33
CA ASN A 933 24.11 13.80 -21.67
C ASN A 933 25.27 13.04 -22.33
N VAL A 934 25.63 11.86 -21.80
CA VAL A 934 26.68 11.00 -22.36
C VAL A 934 26.31 10.53 -23.76
N LEU A 935 25.08 10.03 -23.98
CA LEU A 935 24.62 9.61 -25.31
C LEU A 935 24.67 10.75 -26.33
N ARG A 936 24.34 11.98 -25.92
CA ARG A 936 24.47 13.18 -26.77
C ARG A 936 25.92 13.55 -27.06
N SER A 937 26.84 13.39 -26.11
CA SER A 937 28.26 13.62 -26.36
C SER A 937 28.80 12.61 -27.36
N LEU A 938 28.52 11.32 -27.13
CA LEU A 938 28.94 10.23 -28.02
C LEU A 938 28.41 10.42 -29.44
N SER A 939 27.12 10.76 -29.60
CA SER A 939 26.54 11.04 -30.93
C SER A 939 27.22 12.23 -31.62
N LYS A 940 27.50 13.33 -30.90
CA LYS A 940 28.24 14.48 -31.44
C LYS A 940 29.69 14.18 -31.81
N GLU A 941 30.30 13.22 -31.12
CA GLU A 941 31.64 12.72 -31.42
C GLU A 941 31.67 11.72 -32.60
N GLY A 942 30.50 11.45 -33.20
CA GLY A 942 30.35 10.58 -34.37
C GLY A 942 30.15 9.10 -34.03
N TYR A 943 29.85 8.77 -32.77
CA TYR A 943 29.47 7.41 -32.37
C TYR A 943 28.05 7.09 -32.87
N GLU A 944 27.91 5.99 -33.61
CA GLU A 944 26.61 5.53 -34.10
C GLU A 944 25.83 4.84 -32.97
N VAL A 945 24.80 5.51 -32.45
CA VAL A 945 23.95 4.99 -31.37
C VAL A 945 22.65 4.45 -31.98
N HIS A 946 22.47 3.13 -31.96
CA HIS A 946 21.24 2.50 -32.45
C HIS A 946 20.13 2.47 -31.39
N ASP A 947 18.88 2.70 -31.80
CA ASP A 947 17.70 2.68 -30.90
C ASP A 947 17.50 1.31 -30.24
N ASP A 948 17.79 0.22 -30.96
CA ASP A 948 17.76 -1.15 -30.42
C ASP A 948 18.74 -1.34 -29.26
N ASP A 949 19.95 -0.77 -29.34
CA ASP A 949 20.94 -0.86 -28.27
C ASP A 949 20.51 -0.01 -27.05
N ILE A 950 19.87 1.13 -27.27
CA ILE A 950 19.30 1.96 -26.19
C ILE A 950 18.21 1.20 -25.42
N SER A 951 17.39 0.41 -26.12
CA SER A 951 16.31 -0.37 -25.50
C SER A 951 16.81 -1.42 -24.50
N HIS A 952 18.09 -1.80 -24.59
CA HIS A 952 18.76 -2.73 -23.69
C HIS A 952 19.47 -2.07 -22.50
N LEU A 953 19.58 -0.73 -22.48
CA LEU A 953 20.15 0.02 -21.36
C LEU A 953 19.19 0.01 -20.16
N SER A 954 19.74 0.32 -18.99
CA SER A 954 18.99 0.46 -17.74
C SER A 954 19.47 1.68 -16.96
N PRO A 955 18.59 2.39 -16.24
CA PRO A 955 19.01 3.51 -15.40
C PRO A 955 19.68 3.07 -14.08
N TYR A 956 19.80 1.76 -13.80
CA TYR A 956 20.37 1.22 -12.57
C TYR A 956 21.91 1.11 -12.60
N LEU A 957 22.59 2.06 -13.25
CA LEU A 957 24.06 2.12 -13.31
C LEU A 957 24.64 2.44 -11.92
N MET A 958 25.62 1.64 -11.47
CA MET A 958 26.17 1.71 -10.10
C MET A 958 27.67 2.03 -10.04
N SER A 959 28.42 1.79 -11.12
CA SER A 959 29.89 1.82 -11.12
C SER A 959 30.47 3.22 -10.84
N HIS A 960 29.80 4.27 -11.32
CA HIS A 960 30.20 5.67 -11.14
C HIS A 960 29.75 6.29 -9.79
N ILE A 961 28.96 5.56 -8.99
CA ILE A 961 28.33 6.10 -7.79
C ILE A 961 29.14 5.75 -6.53
N LYS A 962 29.61 6.78 -5.83
CA LYS A 962 30.32 6.67 -4.54
C LYS A 962 29.33 6.61 -3.39
N ARG A 963 29.34 5.49 -2.65
CA ARG A 963 28.50 5.25 -1.46
C ARG A 963 29.20 5.52 -0.12
N PHE A 964 30.53 5.42 -0.11
CA PHE A 964 31.35 5.49 1.11
C PHE A 964 32.28 6.70 1.05
N GLY A 965 32.58 7.27 2.22
CA GLY A 965 33.49 8.39 2.36
C GLY A 965 33.02 9.37 3.43
N GLU A 966 33.49 10.61 3.33
CA GLU A 966 32.93 11.72 4.07
C GLU A 966 31.70 12.27 3.35
N TYR A 967 30.63 12.53 4.09
CA TYR A 967 29.36 13.00 3.53
C TYR A 967 29.26 14.51 3.70
N ILE A 968 29.64 15.23 2.66
CA ILE A 968 29.59 16.70 2.58
C ILE A 968 28.57 17.07 1.52
N ILE A 969 27.66 17.99 1.84
CA ILE A 969 26.68 18.51 0.88
C ILE A 969 26.97 19.98 0.61
N ASN A 970 27.11 20.34 -0.66
CA ASN A 970 27.29 21.72 -1.08
C ASN A 970 26.10 22.20 -1.93
N LEU A 971 25.14 22.86 -1.27
CA LEU A 971 23.96 23.42 -1.95
C LEU A 971 24.25 24.75 -2.69
N GLU A 972 25.45 25.31 -2.56
CA GLU A 972 25.85 26.51 -3.32
C GLU A 972 26.32 26.17 -4.73
N SER A 973 26.70 24.91 -4.96
CA SER A 973 27.04 24.42 -6.30
C SER A 973 25.75 24.16 -7.09
N THR A 974 25.49 24.99 -8.11
CA THR A 974 24.32 24.83 -8.98
C THR A 974 24.61 23.80 -10.07
N PRO A 975 23.89 22.67 -10.14
CA PRO A 975 24.04 21.71 -11.23
C PRO A 975 23.59 22.32 -12.57
N GLN A 976 24.04 21.71 -13.67
CA GLN A 976 23.57 22.13 -15.00
C GLN A 976 22.04 21.94 -15.12
N PRO A 977 21.34 22.80 -15.90
CA PRO A 977 19.91 22.64 -16.16
C PRO A 977 19.62 21.31 -16.85
N VAL A 978 18.51 20.67 -16.48
CA VAL A 978 18.06 19.43 -17.14
C VAL A 978 17.53 19.74 -18.53
N ASP A 979 18.15 19.16 -19.55
CA ASP A 979 17.58 19.04 -20.89
C ASP A 979 17.19 17.59 -21.15
N GLY A 980 15.89 17.30 -21.16
CA GLY A 980 15.36 15.94 -21.29
C GLY A 980 15.34 15.38 -22.70
N ARG A 981 15.77 16.15 -23.72
CA ARG A 981 15.70 15.71 -25.13
C ARG A 981 16.86 14.79 -25.49
N LEU A 982 16.53 13.64 -26.08
CA LEU A 982 17.50 12.75 -26.71
C LEU A 982 17.47 12.97 -28.23
N VAL A 983 18.25 13.94 -28.70
CA VAL A 983 18.48 14.16 -30.14
C VAL A 983 19.77 13.44 -30.50
N LEU A 984 19.66 12.42 -31.34
CA LEU A 984 20.77 11.65 -31.91
C LEU A 984 20.85 12.02 -33.40
N ASP A 985 22.05 12.28 -33.89
CA ASP A 985 22.32 12.70 -35.28
C ASP A 985 22.22 11.53 -36.29
#